data_AF-A0A066ZCT7-F1
#
_entry.id   AF-A0A066ZCT7-F1
#
_cell.length_a   1.000
_cell.length_b   1.000
_cell.length_c   1.000
_cell.angle_alpha   90.00
_cell.angle_beta   90.00
_cell.angle_gamma   90.00
#
_symmetry.space_group_name_H-M   'P 1'
#
loop_
_entity.id
_entity.type
_entity.pdbx_description
1 polymer ?
#
loop_
_entity_poly.entity_id
_entity_poly.type
_entity_poly.pdbx_seq_one_letter_code
_entity_poly.pdbx_strand_id
1 'polypeptide(L)'
;MITSVVPGDPPRPAEVPGPSAAAPGERQLPAEQTAPAAPDSLWWRDAVIYQVYVRSFQDSNGDGIGDLPGVRARLPYLKRLGVDGIWLNPFYPSPQHDHGYDVADYKGVDPMFGSLEDFDLLVEDCRKLGLRLVLDTVPNHCSTEHPWFQDALLAAPGSPERARFHFADGRGTDGELPPNNWRAMFGGPAWSRITEPDGTAGQWYLHMFTPEQPDLNWRNPEVPDEFEKVLRFWLDRGVDGFRIDVAAGLFKHPELPDSPDPEADERTRDSVNPLAWNQPEVHDVWRSWRAICEEYTAQDGRQRLLVGEASVPTPAEQAKYVRADELHQAFFFHLLHAPWDAEHFHQVIDAAVRDITATGSTVTWVLNNHDQVRTTTRFGSPERARAAALLMLSLPGAAYLYQGEELGLPEVDDLPDDVITDPIFFRTGSRKGIRDGCRVPLPWSGSEAPFGFGPEGSAPTWLPQPPSFAAHTAEGALTDHTSPYHLYREALHLRRLLPQLGEGTLRWLETPPNVLAFTRGDGLLVAINFGTTPPPPPSPAPPPLLLPLPARHPPPGHHRLVDPAPPLTPPRPAGYPAPSAHEGGRTFGGPRHRRATDRRRAGRILGARPGVRRPVPGVRRLGRRAVPLGRATAGLRARGFAARRARPDRHPGGRTRGLGLPAAAGRQGPPDGPSVALPAHRAGCPALRARRRALGHHRRTPGGPPLAGLRTALASAALGLPRPPRSLARPGPGGPDGLGRCRALLPPAATARAAVAAARPLPDRRPAHRGRVRLLLRARRGRERPRRLLRLEPGRPGRLPPAAQLGRRGVRHP
;
A
#
# COMPACT_ATOMS: atom_id res chain seq x y z
N MET A 1 -19.96 23.06 5.79
CA MET A 1 -20.95 23.66 6.71
C MET A 1 -22.03 22.63 6.93
N ILE A 2 -22.51 22.42 8.16
CA ILE A 2 -23.33 21.25 8.53
C ILE A 2 -24.50 21.65 9.43
N THR A 3 -25.71 21.19 9.11
CA THR A 3 -26.99 21.66 9.70
C THR A 3 -28.09 20.59 9.67
N SER A 4 -28.88 20.47 10.75
CA SER A 4 -30.04 19.58 10.89
C SER A 4 -31.32 20.34 11.28
N VAL A 5 -32.49 19.92 10.77
CA VAL A 5 -33.81 20.47 11.11
C VAL A 5 -34.88 19.37 10.97
N VAL A 6 -35.78 19.24 11.96
CA VAL A 6 -37.01 18.44 11.91
C VAL A 6 -38.20 19.40 12.05
N PRO A 7 -39.27 19.31 11.24
CA PRO A 7 -40.44 20.19 11.35
C PRO A 7 -41.47 19.68 12.37
N GLY A 8 -42.17 20.61 13.03
CA GLY A 8 -43.31 20.32 13.90
C GLY A 8 -44.12 21.59 14.20
N ASP A 9 -45.44 21.54 13.95
CA ASP A 9 -46.35 22.67 14.14
C ASP A 9 -46.90 22.76 15.60
N PRO A 10 -47.26 23.96 16.08
CA PRO A 10 -47.67 24.20 17.47
C PRO A 10 -49.20 24.16 17.69
N PRO A 11 -49.63 23.95 18.95
CA PRO A 11 -50.77 24.74 19.46
C PRO A 11 -50.62 25.24 20.91
N ARG A 12 -50.67 26.58 21.06
CA ARG A 12 -51.25 27.46 22.11
C ARG A 12 -51.16 27.14 23.64
N PRO A 13 -51.16 28.18 24.51
CA PRO A 13 -50.86 28.05 25.94
C PRO A 13 -52.09 27.94 26.85
N ALA A 14 -51.90 27.40 28.06
CA ALA A 14 -52.79 27.58 29.22
C ALA A 14 -52.02 27.53 30.55
N GLU A 15 -52.21 28.59 31.36
CA GLU A 15 -52.13 28.71 32.83
C GLU A 15 -50.87 28.30 33.64
N VAL A 16 -50.69 29.00 34.77
CA VAL A 16 -49.56 28.90 35.71
C VAL A 16 -50.07 28.84 37.15
N PRO A 17 -49.68 27.82 37.94
CA PRO A 17 -49.68 27.90 39.41
C PRO A 17 -48.29 28.26 39.96
N GLY A 18 -48.29 28.94 41.11
CA GLY A 18 -47.07 29.34 41.84
C GLY A 18 -46.34 28.20 42.58
N PRO A 19 -45.22 28.53 43.25
CA PRO A 19 -44.16 27.56 43.52
C PRO A 19 -44.34 26.74 44.81
N SER A 20 -43.76 25.54 44.81
CA SER A 20 -43.38 24.80 46.02
C SER A 20 -41.89 24.45 45.95
N ALA A 21 -41.16 24.64 47.05
CA ALA A 21 -39.71 24.52 47.08
C ALA A 21 -39.27 23.13 47.55
N ALA A 22 -38.45 22.45 46.72
CA ALA A 22 -37.74 21.23 47.08
C ALA A 22 -36.29 21.33 46.62
N ALA A 23 -35.35 20.86 47.45
CA ALA A 23 -33.92 20.90 47.15
C ALA A 23 -33.55 19.92 46.02
N PRO A 24 -32.47 20.19 45.25
CA PRO A 24 -32.04 19.31 44.16
C PRO A 24 -31.47 17.99 44.71
N GLY A 25 -32.27 16.92 44.64
CA GLY A 25 -31.76 15.55 44.77
C GLY A 25 -30.85 15.18 43.60
N GLU A 26 -29.82 14.39 43.87
CA GLU A 26 -28.83 13.97 42.87
C GLU A 26 -29.50 13.18 41.75
N ARG A 27 -29.44 13.71 40.51
CA ARG A 27 -30.01 13.04 39.34
C ARG A 27 -29.03 11.99 38.83
N GLN A 28 -29.07 10.81 39.46
CA GLN A 28 -28.25 9.66 39.12
C GLN A 28 -28.33 9.37 37.62
N LEU A 29 -27.19 9.42 36.93
CA LEU A 29 -27.12 9.13 35.49
C LEU A 29 -27.51 7.66 35.27
N PRO A 30 -28.30 7.34 34.23
CA PRO A 30 -28.58 5.96 33.87
C PRO A 30 -27.27 5.21 33.64
N ALA A 31 -27.14 4.02 34.24
CA ALA A 31 -25.97 3.17 34.02
C ALA A 31 -25.84 2.85 32.51
N GLU A 32 -24.62 2.94 32.01
CA GLU A 32 -24.28 2.75 30.60
C GLU A 32 -24.50 1.28 30.19
N GLN A 33 -25.74 0.94 29.84
CA GLN A 33 -26.10 -0.34 29.25
C GLN A 33 -25.53 -0.40 27.84
N THR A 34 -24.32 -0.95 27.72
CA THR A 34 -23.74 -1.39 26.47
C THR A 34 -24.66 -2.41 25.81
N ALA A 35 -25.47 -1.94 24.86
CA ALA A 35 -26.29 -2.80 24.04
C ALA A 35 -25.37 -3.84 23.35
N PRO A 36 -25.71 -5.14 23.39
CA PRO A 36 -24.92 -6.15 22.69
C PRO A 36 -24.94 -5.81 21.19
N ALA A 37 -23.75 -5.75 20.58
CA ALA A 37 -23.62 -5.47 19.15
C ALA A 37 -24.43 -6.49 18.34
N ALA A 38 -25.26 -6.01 17.42
CA ALA A 38 -26.06 -6.87 16.56
C ALA A 38 -25.13 -7.74 15.67
N PRO A 39 -25.44 -9.02 15.43
CA PRO A 39 -24.58 -9.92 14.62
C PRO A 39 -24.39 -9.54 13.14
N ASP A 40 -25.06 -8.48 12.65
CA ASP A 40 -25.27 -8.21 11.23
C ASP A 40 -24.51 -7.01 10.65
N SER A 41 -23.58 -6.37 11.38
CA SER A 41 -22.84 -5.22 10.83
C SER A 41 -21.76 -5.65 9.84
N LEU A 42 -21.98 -5.33 8.55
CA LEU A 42 -20.98 -5.40 7.48
C LEU A 42 -19.95 -4.28 7.64
N TRP A 43 -19.14 -4.37 8.71
CA TRP A 43 -18.30 -3.30 9.27
C TRP A 43 -17.44 -2.55 8.26
N TRP A 44 -17.04 -3.21 7.16
CA TRP A 44 -16.18 -2.62 6.15
C TRP A 44 -16.86 -1.50 5.35
N ARG A 45 -18.19 -1.54 5.17
CA ARG A 45 -18.95 -0.68 4.24
C ARG A 45 -18.73 0.81 4.48
N ASP A 46 -18.61 1.24 5.73
CA ASP A 46 -18.39 2.63 6.11
C ASP A 46 -17.19 2.89 7.03
N ALA A 47 -16.39 1.85 7.30
CA ALA A 47 -15.16 1.94 8.10
C ALA A 47 -14.21 3.05 7.66
N VAL A 48 -13.41 3.52 8.62
CA VAL A 48 -12.20 4.29 8.35
C VAL A 48 -10.97 3.47 8.74
N ILE A 49 -10.13 3.16 7.74
CA ILE A 49 -8.92 2.35 7.89
C ILE A 49 -7.68 3.24 7.74
N TYR A 50 -6.70 3.03 8.62
CA TYR A 50 -5.44 3.78 8.63
C TYR A 50 -4.33 2.96 7.95
N GLN A 51 -3.76 3.46 6.86
CA GLN A 51 -2.62 2.84 6.18
C GLN A 51 -1.33 3.09 6.98
N VAL A 52 -0.66 2.01 7.35
CA VAL A 52 0.61 1.97 8.07
C VAL A 52 1.71 1.46 7.14
N TYR A 53 2.64 2.35 6.82
CA TYR A 53 3.86 2.03 6.10
C TYR A 53 4.93 1.66 7.15
N VAL A 54 4.99 0.37 7.50
CA VAL A 54 5.68 -0.18 8.69
C VAL A 54 7.08 0.43 8.89
N ARG A 55 7.92 0.36 7.85
CA ARG A 55 9.29 0.90 7.75
C ARG A 55 9.46 2.36 8.23
N SER A 56 8.39 3.16 8.22
CA SER A 56 8.38 4.58 8.59
C SER A 56 7.36 4.96 9.66
N PHE A 57 6.77 3.98 10.34
CA PHE A 57 5.76 4.24 11.38
C PHE A 57 6.37 4.41 12.78
N GLN A 58 7.09 3.41 13.30
CA GLN A 58 7.80 3.46 14.58
C GLN A 58 8.88 2.39 14.63
N ASP A 59 10.12 2.78 14.93
CA ASP A 59 11.24 1.90 15.29
C ASP A 59 11.12 1.51 16.78
N SER A 60 11.22 0.22 17.11
CA SER A 60 11.23 -0.25 18.51
C SER A 60 12.60 -0.70 19.02
N ASN A 61 13.56 -0.93 18.12
CA ASN A 61 14.80 -1.66 18.39
C ASN A 61 16.06 -0.78 18.32
N GLY A 62 16.02 0.31 17.55
CA GLY A 62 17.07 1.32 17.40
C GLY A 62 17.89 1.24 16.10
N ASP A 63 17.48 0.46 15.11
CA ASP A 63 18.17 0.33 13.81
C ASP A 63 17.83 1.45 12.80
N GLY A 64 16.88 2.34 13.11
CA GLY A 64 16.44 3.43 12.23
C GLY A 64 15.32 3.06 11.25
N ILE A 65 14.75 1.86 11.36
CA ILE A 65 13.64 1.33 10.55
C ILE A 65 12.45 0.97 11.45
N GLY A 66 11.24 1.25 10.96
CA GLY A 66 10.01 0.95 11.69
C GLY A 66 9.60 -0.52 11.58
N ASP A 67 9.12 -1.09 12.69
CA ASP A 67 8.91 -2.54 12.87
C ASP A 67 7.51 -2.89 13.45
N LEU A 68 7.13 -4.18 13.43
CA LEU A 68 5.82 -4.63 13.93
C LEU A 68 5.60 -4.36 15.44
N PRO A 69 6.60 -4.54 16.34
CA PRO A 69 6.47 -4.13 17.74
C PRO A 69 6.24 -2.62 17.92
N GLY A 70 6.83 -1.78 17.07
CA GLY A 70 6.61 -0.34 17.00
C GLY A 70 5.20 0.03 16.56
N VAL A 71 4.67 -0.63 15.51
CA VAL A 71 3.25 -0.52 15.13
C VAL A 71 2.34 -0.87 16.30
N ARG A 72 2.62 -2.00 16.95
CA ARG A 72 1.89 -2.52 18.11
C ARG A 72 1.89 -1.52 19.29
N ALA A 73 3.04 -0.91 19.59
CA ALA A 73 3.18 0.11 20.64
C ALA A 73 2.36 1.39 20.36
N ARG A 74 2.07 1.69 19.10
CA ARG A 74 1.31 2.89 18.67
C ARG A 74 -0.18 2.64 18.43
N LEU A 75 -0.69 1.39 18.48
CA LEU A 75 -2.13 1.10 18.39
C LEU A 75 -3.02 1.94 19.35
N PRO A 76 -2.62 2.23 20.61
CA PRO A 76 -3.42 3.07 21.50
C PRO A 76 -3.59 4.52 21.02
N TYR A 77 -2.66 5.03 20.19
CA TYR A 77 -2.81 6.34 19.54
C TYR A 77 -3.85 6.27 18.42
N LEU A 78 -3.78 5.25 17.55
CA LEU A 78 -4.75 5.05 16.47
C LEU A 78 -6.17 4.81 17.02
N LYS A 79 -6.32 4.07 18.12
CA LYS A 79 -7.62 3.91 18.78
C LYS A 79 -8.20 5.23 19.31
N ARG A 80 -7.35 6.15 19.80
CA ARG A 80 -7.76 7.51 20.23
C ARG A 80 -8.02 8.47 19.07
N LEU A 81 -7.34 8.31 17.92
CA LEU A 81 -7.66 9.02 16.69
C LEU A 81 -9.09 8.68 16.21
N GLY A 82 -9.51 7.43 16.43
CA GLY A 82 -10.89 7.00 16.19
C GLY A 82 -11.09 6.24 14.88
N VAL A 83 -10.06 5.60 14.34
CA VAL A 83 -10.19 4.68 13.20
C VAL A 83 -10.76 3.32 13.63
N ASP A 84 -11.28 2.55 12.68
CA ASP A 84 -11.90 1.24 12.89
C ASP A 84 -10.92 0.07 12.70
N GLY A 85 -9.80 0.33 12.04
CA GLY A 85 -8.72 -0.63 11.84
C GLY A 85 -7.50 -0.04 11.15
N ILE A 86 -6.52 -0.90 10.89
CA ILE A 86 -5.28 -0.57 10.18
C ILE A 86 -5.09 -1.48 8.97
N TRP A 87 -4.46 -0.94 7.94
CA TRP A 87 -3.91 -1.69 6.81
C TRP A 87 -2.38 -1.58 6.87
N LEU A 88 -1.69 -2.71 6.91
CA LEU A 88 -0.23 -2.75 6.81
C LEU A 88 0.19 -2.86 5.35
N ASN A 89 1.10 -1.99 4.88
CA ASN A 89 1.92 -2.25 3.70
C ASN A 89 2.77 -3.54 3.89
N PRO A 90 3.34 -4.12 2.83
CA PRO A 90 4.11 -5.37 2.90
C PRO A 90 5.20 -5.35 3.98
N PHE A 91 5.23 -6.42 4.77
CA PHE A 91 6.26 -6.73 5.75
C PHE A 91 6.81 -8.16 5.54
N TYR A 92 6.56 -8.72 4.35
CA TYR A 92 7.00 -10.05 3.93
C TYR A 92 8.50 -10.06 3.61
N PRO A 93 9.23 -11.18 3.80
CA PRO A 93 10.61 -11.35 3.38
C PRO A 93 10.82 -10.88 1.94
N SER A 94 11.72 -9.92 1.76
CA SER A 94 11.92 -9.22 0.49
C SER A 94 13.30 -8.56 0.44
N PRO A 95 14.02 -8.59 -0.72
CA PRO A 95 15.28 -7.85 -0.89
C PRO A 95 15.11 -6.31 -0.98
N GLN A 96 13.87 -5.81 -0.86
CA GLN A 96 13.50 -4.39 -0.69
C GLN A 96 13.71 -3.49 -1.93
N HIS A 97 13.78 -4.05 -3.14
CA HIS A 97 13.92 -3.29 -4.39
C HIS A 97 12.73 -2.37 -4.70
N ASP A 98 11.55 -2.69 -4.18
CA ASP A 98 10.37 -1.81 -4.13
C ASP A 98 9.79 -1.81 -2.70
N HIS A 99 10.68 -1.79 -1.70
CA HIS A 99 10.36 -1.70 -0.27
C HIS A 99 9.33 -2.72 0.25
N GLY A 100 9.39 -3.97 -0.24
CA GLY A 100 8.55 -5.07 0.23
C GLY A 100 7.49 -5.55 -0.77
N TYR A 101 7.25 -4.82 -1.86
CA TYR A 101 6.39 -5.29 -2.96
C TYR A 101 7.09 -6.37 -3.80
N ASP A 102 8.41 -6.37 -3.86
CA ASP A 102 9.24 -7.46 -4.34
C ASP A 102 9.30 -8.63 -3.32
N VAL A 103 8.20 -9.37 -3.17
CA VAL A 103 8.05 -10.45 -2.15
C VAL A 103 8.84 -11.72 -2.52
N ALA A 104 9.70 -12.18 -1.61
CA ALA A 104 10.46 -13.44 -1.73
C ALA A 104 9.86 -14.62 -0.95
N ASP A 105 9.07 -14.39 0.11
CA ASP A 105 8.19 -15.40 0.74
C ASP A 105 6.88 -14.77 1.25
N TYR A 106 5.75 -15.16 0.68
CA TYR A 106 4.42 -14.67 1.04
C TYR A 106 3.88 -15.10 2.41
N LYS A 107 4.59 -16.00 3.12
CA LYS A 107 4.15 -16.60 4.40
C LYS A 107 5.17 -16.39 5.54
N GLY A 108 6.15 -15.51 5.33
CA GLY A 108 7.06 -15.06 6.38
C GLY A 108 6.74 -13.66 6.91
N VAL A 109 7.53 -13.23 7.90
CA VAL A 109 7.75 -11.83 8.25
C VAL A 109 9.22 -11.54 7.94
N ASP A 110 9.53 -10.40 7.33
CA ASP A 110 10.91 -10.01 7.08
C ASP A 110 11.63 -9.79 8.43
N PRO A 111 12.84 -10.36 8.65
CA PRO A 111 13.58 -10.17 9.89
C PRO A 111 13.84 -8.71 10.29
N MET A 112 13.81 -7.78 9.33
CA MET A 112 13.89 -6.34 9.57
C MET A 112 12.63 -5.74 10.23
N PHE A 113 11.47 -6.39 10.08
CA PHE A 113 10.20 -5.95 10.68
C PHE A 113 9.79 -6.77 11.92
N GLY A 114 10.48 -7.86 12.23
CA GLY A 114 10.29 -8.69 13.41
C GLY A 114 10.09 -10.16 13.09
N SER A 115 9.17 -10.81 13.80
CA SER A 115 8.86 -12.24 13.68
C SER A 115 7.37 -12.53 13.44
N LEU A 116 7.03 -13.78 13.11
CA LEU A 116 5.63 -14.24 13.09
C LEU A 116 4.99 -14.17 14.48
N GLU A 117 5.79 -14.35 15.54
CA GLU A 117 5.36 -14.20 16.93
C GLU A 117 5.02 -12.72 17.27
N ASP A 118 5.78 -11.75 16.75
CA ASP A 118 5.45 -10.31 16.88
C ASP A 118 4.19 -9.96 16.10
N PHE A 119 3.97 -10.58 14.93
CA PHE A 119 2.74 -10.45 14.16
C PHE A 119 1.52 -11.00 14.92
N ASP A 120 1.61 -12.22 15.47
CA ASP A 120 0.51 -12.82 16.23
C ASP A 120 0.16 -11.98 17.49
N LEU A 121 1.17 -11.36 18.12
CA LEU A 121 0.98 -10.39 19.21
C LEU A 121 0.32 -9.07 18.73
N LEU A 122 0.63 -8.61 17.52
CA LEU A 122 -0.03 -7.46 16.89
C LEU A 122 -1.51 -7.76 16.59
N VAL A 123 -1.83 -8.94 16.05
CA VAL A 123 -3.22 -9.41 15.85
C VAL A 123 -3.97 -9.41 17.19
N GLU A 124 -3.36 -9.95 18.25
CA GLU A 124 -3.99 -10.01 19.56
C GLU A 124 -4.29 -8.62 20.15
N ASP A 125 -3.34 -7.69 20.08
CA ASP A 125 -3.53 -6.35 20.66
C ASP A 125 -4.47 -5.47 19.80
N CYS A 126 -4.49 -5.64 18.47
CA CYS A 126 -5.55 -5.09 17.61
C CYS A 126 -6.94 -5.60 18.03
N ARG A 127 -7.08 -6.92 18.22
CA ARG A 127 -8.32 -7.56 18.67
C ARG A 127 -8.77 -7.08 20.06
N LYS A 128 -7.86 -6.91 21.03
CA LYS A 128 -8.16 -6.33 22.35
C LYS A 128 -8.67 -4.89 22.26
N LEU A 129 -8.12 -4.09 21.36
CA LEU A 129 -8.53 -2.71 21.13
C LEU A 129 -9.78 -2.59 20.25
N GLY A 130 -10.31 -3.68 19.70
CA GLY A 130 -11.39 -3.64 18.72
C GLY A 130 -10.99 -2.81 17.49
N LEU A 131 -9.80 -3.09 16.95
CA LEU A 131 -9.30 -2.60 15.67
C LEU A 131 -9.22 -3.77 14.69
N ARG A 132 -9.64 -3.56 13.45
CA ARG A 132 -9.45 -4.52 12.36
C ARG A 132 -8.00 -4.51 11.87
N LEU A 133 -7.47 -5.66 11.47
CA LEU A 133 -6.16 -5.78 10.82
C LEU A 133 -6.31 -6.29 9.39
N VAL A 134 -5.92 -5.45 8.43
CA VAL A 134 -5.86 -5.74 7.00
C VAL A 134 -4.40 -5.81 6.57
N LEU A 135 -4.03 -6.81 5.77
CA LEU A 135 -2.68 -6.94 5.21
C LEU A 135 -2.66 -6.54 3.74
N ASP A 136 -1.54 -6.02 3.24
CA ASP A 136 -1.30 -6.02 1.80
C ASP A 136 -1.10 -7.45 1.26
N THR A 137 -1.36 -7.67 -0.03
CA THR A 137 -0.99 -8.90 -0.73
C THR A 137 -0.66 -8.57 -2.18
N VAL A 138 0.42 -9.16 -2.69
CA VAL A 138 1.04 -8.80 -3.98
C VAL A 138 0.91 -9.95 -4.99
N PRO A 139 -0.27 -10.10 -5.65
CA PRO A 139 -0.53 -11.24 -6.53
C PRO A 139 0.06 -11.11 -7.94
N ASN A 140 0.38 -9.90 -8.44
CA ASN A 140 0.80 -9.72 -9.83
C ASN A 140 2.21 -10.25 -10.13
N HIS A 141 3.15 -10.07 -9.21
CA HIS A 141 4.58 -10.31 -9.38
C HIS A 141 5.20 -10.78 -8.07
N CYS A 142 6.32 -11.51 -8.11
CA CYS A 142 7.14 -11.80 -6.93
C CYS A 142 8.55 -11.21 -7.11
N SER A 143 9.40 -11.30 -6.09
CA SER A 143 10.84 -11.01 -6.22
C SER A 143 11.53 -11.95 -7.20
N THR A 144 12.61 -11.50 -7.84
CA THR A 144 13.58 -12.39 -8.51
C THR A 144 14.26 -13.37 -7.55
N GLU A 145 14.35 -13.06 -6.25
CA GLU A 145 14.89 -13.98 -5.23
C GLU A 145 13.86 -15.02 -4.76
N HIS A 146 12.57 -14.89 -5.15
CA HIS A 146 11.54 -15.87 -4.82
C HIS A 146 11.90 -17.26 -5.40
N PRO A 147 11.80 -18.37 -4.64
CA PRO A 147 12.28 -19.69 -5.07
C PRO A 147 11.76 -20.14 -6.45
N TRP A 148 10.49 -19.89 -6.77
CA TRP A 148 9.93 -20.23 -8.09
C TRP A 148 10.63 -19.55 -9.26
N PHE A 149 11.12 -18.32 -9.09
CA PHE A 149 11.82 -17.61 -10.17
C PHE A 149 13.26 -18.10 -10.30
N GLN A 150 13.93 -18.40 -9.19
CA GLN A 150 15.24 -19.07 -9.19
C GLN A 150 15.15 -20.44 -9.89
N ASP A 151 14.11 -21.24 -9.62
CA ASP A 151 13.82 -22.49 -10.34
C ASP A 151 13.60 -22.24 -11.85
N ALA A 152 12.83 -21.21 -12.22
CA ALA A 152 12.54 -20.86 -13.62
C ALA A 152 13.79 -20.40 -14.41
N LEU A 153 14.71 -19.70 -13.77
CA LEU A 153 16.01 -19.31 -14.36
C LEU A 153 16.92 -20.53 -14.62
N LEU A 154 16.86 -21.55 -13.76
CA LEU A 154 17.66 -22.77 -13.89
C LEU A 154 17.03 -23.82 -14.82
N ALA A 155 15.70 -23.85 -14.92
CA ALA A 155 14.95 -24.74 -15.79
C ALA A 155 15.01 -24.31 -17.27
N ALA A 156 14.78 -25.25 -18.20
CA ALA A 156 14.86 -25.01 -19.64
C ALA A 156 13.59 -24.30 -20.21
N PRO A 157 13.64 -23.75 -21.45
CA PRO A 157 12.45 -23.29 -22.17
C PRO A 157 11.32 -24.34 -22.21
N GLY A 158 10.08 -23.91 -21.98
CA GLY A 158 8.89 -24.78 -21.97
C GLY A 158 8.74 -25.67 -20.73
N SER A 159 9.55 -25.47 -19.69
CA SER A 159 9.43 -26.15 -18.39
C SER A 159 8.21 -25.69 -17.57
N PRO A 160 7.69 -26.53 -16.65
CA PRO A 160 6.67 -26.13 -15.67
C PRO A 160 7.10 -24.93 -14.83
N GLU A 161 8.38 -24.85 -14.47
CA GLU A 161 8.97 -23.79 -13.66
C GLU A 161 8.88 -22.44 -14.40
N ARG A 162 9.34 -22.36 -15.66
CA ARG A 162 9.17 -21.15 -16.48
C ARG A 162 7.70 -20.83 -16.76
N ALA A 163 6.84 -21.83 -16.88
CA ALA A 163 5.42 -21.62 -17.14
C ALA A 163 4.67 -20.87 -16.00
N ARG A 164 5.25 -20.76 -14.79
CA ARG A 164 4.71 -19.92 -13.69
C ARG A 164 4.84 -18.41 -13.96
N PHE A 165 5.66 -18.01 -14.94
CA PHE A 165 5.94 -16.63 -15.31
C PHE A 165 5.72 -16.40 -16.81
N HIS A 166 5.74 -15.15 -17.22
CA HIS A 166 5.69 -14.78 -18.64
C HIS A 166 7.10 -14.81 -19.27
N PHE A 167 7.59 -16.01 -19.61
CA PHE A 167 8.77 -16.19 -20.48
C PHE A 167 8.37 -16.27 -21.96
N ALA A 168 9.14 -15.62 -22.84
CA ALA A 168 8.94 -15.64 -24.29
C ALA A 168 10.24 -15.48 -25.09
N ASP A 169 10.25 -15.98 -26.32
CA ASP A 169 11.38 -15.85 -27.24
C ASP A 169 11.49 -14.42 -27.80
N GLY A 170 12.72 -13.94 -27.98
CA GLY A 170 12.99 -12.61 -28.52
C GLY A 170 12.72 -12.50 -30.02
N ARG A 171 12.50 -11.26 -30.48
CA ARG A 171 12.48 -10.90 -31.90
C ARG A 171 13.91 -10.62 -32.38
N GLY A 172 14.11 -10.60 -33.70
CA GLY A 172 15.42 -10.38 -34.32
C GLY A 172 16.00 -11.63 -34.98
N THR A 173 17.30 -11.63 -35.31
CA THR A 173 17.97 -12.83 -35.86
C THR A 173 18.46 -13.78 -34.77
N ASP A 174 18.78 -13.24 -33.60
CA ASP A 174 19.43 -13.93 -32.49
C ASP A 174 18.63 -13.73 -31.18
N GLY A 175 17.34 -13.39 -31.31
CA GLY A 175 16.43 -13.06 -30.21
C GLY A 175 16.79 -11.77 -29.48
N GLU A 176 17.56 -10.88 -30.12
CA GLU A 176 18.18 -9.70 -29.52
C GLU A 176 17.24 -8.52 -29.21
N LEU A 177 15.98 -8.59 -29.66
CA LEU A 177 14.93 -7.62 -29.39
C LEU A 177 13.83 -8.25 -28.51
N PRO A 178 13.14 -7.46 -27.66
CA PRO A 178 12.08 -8.00 -26.80
C PRO A 178 10.87 -8.53 -27.60
N PRO A 179 10.08 -9.47 -27.03
CA PRO A 179 8.95 -10.11 -27.68
C PRO A 179 7.89 -9.12 -28.20
N ASN A 180 7.62 -8.07 -27.43
CA ASN A 180 6.79 -6.93 -27.82
C ASN A 180 7.45 -5.60 -27.41
N ASN A 181 6.77 -4.48 -27.61
CA ASN A 181 7.26 -3.12 -27.37
C ASN A 181 6.88 -2.54 -25.99
N TRP A 182 6.30 -3.34 -25.07
CA TRP A 182 5.80 -2.83 -23.79
C TRP A 182 6.92 -2.24 -22.93
N ARG A 183 6.58 -1.19 -22.17
CA ARG A 183 7.47 -0.51 -21.22
C ARG A 183 6.93 -0.67 -19.80
N ALA A 184 7.83 -0.80 -18.84
CA ALA A 184 7.49 -0.94 -17.43
C ALA A 184 7.01 0.40 -16.86
N MET A 185 6.05 0.37 -15.94
CA MET A 185 5.45 1.56 -15.33
C MET A 185 6.49 2.45 -14.64
N PHE A 186 7.51 1.86 -14.01
CA PHE A 186 8.60 2.61 -13.37
C PHE A 186 9.66 3.13 -14.35
N GLY A 187 9.74 2.57 -15.57
CA GLY A 187 10.58 3.08 -16.66
C GLY A 187 11.29 1.99 -17.46
N GLY A 188 11.53 2.27 -18.74
CA GLY A 188 12.29 1.39 -19.66
C GLY A 188 11.47 0.20 -20.17
N PRO A 189 12.10 -0.77 -20.87
CA PRO A 189 11.40 -1.96 -21.38
C PRO A 189 10.74 -2.78 -20.25
N ALA A 190 9.60 -3.40 -20.54
CA ALA A 190 8.92 -4.36 -19.65
C ALA A 190 9.48 -5.79 -19.76
N TRP A 191 10.62 -5.97 -20.43
CA TRP A 191 11.22 -7.27 -20.72
C TRP A 191 12.72 -7.25 -20.44
N SER A 192 13.20 -8.27 -19.74
CA SER A 192 14.62 -8.50 -19.51
C SER A 192 15.04 -9.87 -20.05
N ARG A 193 16.17 -9.94 -20.77
CA ARG A 193 16.70 -11.18 -21.34
C ARG A 193 17.58 -11.90 -20.32
N ILE A 194 17.37 -13.19 -20.13
CA ILE A 194 18.23 -14.01 -19.27
C ILE A 194 19.49 -14.46 -20.00
N THR A 195 20.50 -14.85 -19.23
CA THR A 195 21.57 -15.73 -19.70
C THR A 195 21.23 -17.14 -19.22
N GLU A 196 21.20 -18.12 -20.13
CA GLU A 196 20.97 -19.53 -19.80
C GLU A 196 22.14 -20.10 -18.97
N PRO A 197 21.95 -21.20 -18.21
CA PRO A 197 23.01 -21.78 -17.37
C PRO A 197 24.30 -22.22 -18.10
N ASP A 198 24.29 -22.33 -19.43
CA ASP A 198 25.46 -22.63 -20.27
C ASP A 198 26.22 -21.36 -20.75
N GLY A 199 25.71 -20.17 -20.43
CA GLY A 199 26.25 -18.87 -20.85
C GLY A 199 25.69 -18.34 -22.17
N THR A 200 24.72 -19.01 -22.80
CA THR A 200 24.04 -18.51 -24.01
C THR A 200 22.95 -17.48 -23.67
N ALA A 201 22.57 -16.66 -24.66
CA ALA A 201 21.56 -15.62 -24.48
C ALA A 201 20.15 -16.22 -24.59
N GLY A 202 19.43 -16.30 -23.47
CA GLY A 202 18.19 -17.06 -23.34
C GLY A 202 16.93 -16.32 -23.75
N GLN A 203 15.81 -16.76 -23.18
CA GLN A 203 14.50 -16.13 -23.33
C GLN A 203 14.42 -14.77 -22.61
N TRP A 204 13.35 -14.02 -22.90
CA TRP A 204 12.99 -12.82 -22.15
C TRP A 204 11.90 -13.14 -21.13
N TYR A 205 11.93 -12.51 -19.95
CA TYR A 205 10.83 -12.53 -18.97
C TYR A 205 10.17 -11.15 -18.85
N LEU A 206 8.86 -11.14 -18.64
CA LEU A 206 8.07 -9.92 -18.43
C LEU A 206 8.23 -9.41 -16.99
N HIS A 207 8.31 -8.10 -16.86
CA HIS A 207 8.17 -7.38 -15.60
C HIS A 207 7.52 -6.01 -15.85
N MET A 208 6.36 -5.73 -15.25
CA MET A 208 5.66 -4.46 -15.46
C MET A 208 6.16 -3.32 -14.57
N PHE A 209 7.03 -3.62 -13.58
CA PHE A 209 7.54 -2.65 -12.60
C PHE A 209 9.08 -2.54 -12.65
N THR A 210 9.79 -3.35 -11.87
CA THR A 210 11.25 -3.54 -11.95
C THR A 210 11.59 -4.94 -12.49
N PRO A 211 12.75 -5.17 -13.14
CA PRO A 211 13.26 -6.51 -13.44
C PRO A 211 13.32 -7.43 -12.21
N GLU A 212 13.52 -6.82 -11.05
CA GLU A 212 13.51 -7.43 -9.73
C GLU A 212 12.09 -7.89 -9.28
N GLN A 213 11.04 -7.54 -10.04
CA GLN A 213 9.62 -7.92 -9.89
C GLN A 213 9.07 -8.67 -11.14
N PRO A 214 9.49 -9.92 -11.43
CA PRO A 214 8.94 -10.74 -12.52
C PRO A 214 7.44 -11.03 -12.38
N ASP A 215 6.71 -10.82 -13.48
CA ASP A 215 5.25 -10.99 -13.55
C ASP A 215 4.83 -12.47 -13.61
N LEU A 216 3.94 -12.85 -12.69
CA LEU A 216 3.37 -14.19 -12.58
C LEU A 216 2.33 -14.44 -13.68
N ASN A 217 2.37 -15.63 -14.27
CA ASN A 217 1.43 -16.07 -15.30
C ASN A 217 0.21 -16.74 -14.65
N TRP A 218 -0.82 -15.97 -14.34
CA TRP A 218 -2.06 -16.46 -13.71
C TRP A 218 -2.89 -17.44 -14.56
N ARG A 219 -2.50 -17.75 -15.80
CA ARG A 219 -3.07 -18.88 -16.58
C ARG A 219 -2.40 -20.23 -16.29
N ASN A 220 -1.33 -20.27 -15.50
CA ASN A 220 -0.80 -21.50 -14.91
C ASN A 220 -1.56 -21.80 -13.60
N PRO A 221 -2.21 -22.97 -13.44
CA PRO A 221 -3.02 -23.29 -12.26
C PRO A 221 -2.22 -23.34 -10.95
N GLU A 222 -0.91 -23.55 -10.97
CA GLU A 222 -0.09 -23.54 -9.74
C GLU A 222 -0.07 -22.16 -9.05
N VAL A 223 -0.30 -21.06 -9.80
CA VAL A 223 -0.30 -19.69 -9.27
C VAL A 223 -1.52 -19.42 -8.38
N PRO A 224 -2.79 -19.51 -8.84
CA PRO A 224 -3.94 -19.34 -7.97
C PRO A 224 -3.96 -20.36 -6.83
N ASP A 225 -3.59 -21.62 -7.10
CA ASP A 225 -3.49 -22.66 -6.08
C ASP A 225 -2.56 -22.26 -4.92
N GLU A 226 -1.48 -21.51 -5.15
CA GLU A 226 -0.60 -21.04 -4.08
C GLU A 226 -1.13 -19.78 -3.38
N PHE A 227 -1.70 -18.83 -4.11
CA PHE A 227 -2.27 -17.64 -3.47
C PHE A 227 -3.47 -17.98 -2.57
N GLU A 228 -4.28 -18.99 -2.90
CA GLU A 228 -5.29 -19.48 -1.96
C GLU A 228 -4.69 -20.06 -0.67
N LYS A 229 -3.49 -20.67 -0.72
CA LYS A 229 -2.77 -21.11 0.49
C LYS A 229 -2.20 -19.92 1.28
N VAL A 230 -1.72 -18.87 0.59
CA VAL A 230 -1.23 -17.62 1.21
C VAL A 230 -2.36 -16.93 1.97
N LEU A 231 -3.53 -16.73 1.35
CA LEU A 231 -4.69 -16.13 2.02
C LEU A 231 -5.08 -16.92 3.27
N ARG A 232 -5.20 -18.25 3.14
CA ARG A 232 -5.57 -19.14 4.25
C ARG A 232 -4.56 -19.08 5.40
N PHE A 233 -3.26 -19.09 5.11
CA PHE A 233 -2.20 -18.96 6.11
C PHE A 233 -2.30 -17.69 7.00
N TRP A 234 -2.76 -16.57 6.43
CA TRP A 234 -2.97 -15.32 7.17
C TRP A 234 -4.38 -15.24 7.80
N LEU A 235 -5.41 -15.79 7.16
CA LEU A 235 -6.76 -15.91 7.73
C LEU A 235 -6.80 -16.84 8.95
N ASP A 236 -6.01 -17.92 8.94
CA ASP A 236 -5.82 -18.83 10.08
C ASP A 236 -5.17 -18.14 11.29
N ARG A 237 -4.35 -17.09 11.05
CA ARG A 237 -3.83 -16.19 12.08
C ARG A 237 -4.82 -15.12 12.52
N GLY A 238 -5.99 -15.05 11.88
CA GLY A 238 -7.11 -14.25 12.33
C GLY A 238 -7.08 -12.80 11.87
N VAL A 239 -6.46 -12.48 10.73
CA VAL A 239 -6.62 -11.17 10.07
C VAL A 239 -8.07 -10.92 9.65
N ASP A 240 -8.47 -9.65 9.54
CA ASP A 240 -9.82 -9.25 9.13
C ASP A 240 -9.93 -9.01 7.62
N GLY A 241 -8.85 -9.04 6.85
CA GLY A 241 -8.92 -8.93 5.39
C GLY A 241 -7.61 -8.61 4.68
N PHE A 242 -7.70 -8.33 3.38
CA PHE A 242 -6.57 -8.00 2.51
C PHE A 242 -6.83 -6.75 1.66
N ARG A 243 -5.80 -5.90 1.51
CA ARG A 243 -5.63 -4.97 0.39
C ARG A 243 -4.89 -5.71 -0.70
N ILE A 244 -5.40 -5.64 -1.92
CA ILE A 244 -4.87 -6.40 -3.06
C ILE A 244 -4.12 -5.43 -3.97
N ASP A 245 -2.81 -5.57 -4.03
CA ASP A 245 -1.94 -4.81 -4.92
C ASP A 245 -2.25 -5.10 -6.39
N VAL A 246 -2.26 -4.06 -7.24
CA VAL A 246 -2.35 -4.19 -8.70
C VAL A 246 -3.46 -5.18 -9.12
N ALA A 247 -4.65 -5.05 -8.51
CA ALA A 247 -5.78 -5.97 -8.66
C ALA A 247 -6.40 -5.99 -10.07
N ALA A 248 -5.95 -5.13 -10.98
CA ALA A 248 -6.28 -5.20 -12.41
C ALA A 248 -5.26 -5.99 -13.25
N GLY A 249 -4.08 -6.36 -12.72
CA GLY A 249 -2.93 -6.77 -13.54
C GLY A 249 -2.67 -8.27 -13.73
N LEU A 250 -3.31 -9.16 -12.96
CA LEU A 250 -2.94 -10.58 -12.89
C LEU A 250 -2.78 -11.28 -14.25
N PHE A 251 -3.66 -10.94 -15.20
CA PHE A 251 -3.69 -11.52 -16.53
C PHE A 251 -3.21 -10.51 -17.58
N LYS A 252 -2.31 -10.94 -18.45
CA LYS A 252 -1.85 -10.20 -19.64
C LYS A 252 -2.56 -10.69 -20.90
N HIS A 253 -2.65 -9.90 -21.97
CA HIS A 253 -3.26 -10.34 -23.24
C HIS A 253 -2.54 -11.59 -23.78
N PRO A 254 -3.24 -12.69 -24.13
CA PRO A 254 -2.61 -14.00 -24.34
C PRO A 254 -1.64 -14.04 -25.54
N GLU A 255 -1.86 -13.22 -26.56
CA GLU A 255 -0.96 -13.10 -27.72
C GLU A 255 0.19 -12.10 -27.52
N LEU A 256 0.25 -11.41 -26.36
CA LEU A 256 1.25 -10.39 -26.00
C LEU A 256 1.60 -9.37 -27.12
N PRO A 257 0.65 -8.79 -27.88
CA PRO A 257 0.95 -7.96 -29.05
C PRO A 257 1.58 -6.60 -28.69
N ASP A 258 2.25 -5.97 -29.65
CA ASP A 258 2.76 -4.59 -29.51
C ASP A 258 1.62 -3.60 -29.16
N SER A 259 1.86 -2.75 -28.16
CA SER A 259 0.96 -1.66 -27.78
C SER A 259 0.98 -0.53 -28.82
N PRO A 260 -0.18 0.09 -29.13
CA PRO A 260 -0.26 1.28 -29.98
C PRO A 260 0.28 2.55 -29.29
N ASP A 261 0.41 2.55 -27.97
CA ASP A 261 1.07 3.60 -27.17
C ASP A 261 1.94 2.92 -26.09
N PRO A 262 3.16 2.47 -26.46
CA PRO A 262 4.02 1.70 -25.55
C PRO A 262 4.55 2.51 -24.37
N GLU A 263 4.42 3.84 -24.39
CA GLU A 263 4.88 4.72 -23.31
C GLU A 263 3.75 5.14 -22.37
N ALA A 264 2.52 4.64 -22.56
CA ALA A 264 1.34 5.08 -21.82
C ALA A 264 1.49 4.90 -20.30
N ASP A 265 1.81 3.69 -19.85
CA ASP A 265 1.97 3.34 -18.42
C ASP A 265 3.16 4.11 -17.81
N GLU A 266 4.31 4.15 -18.49
CA GLU A 266 5.50 4.89 -18.04
C GLU A 266 5.26 6.41 -17.92
N ARG A 267 4.39 6.96 -18.78
CA ARG A 267 4.10 8.40 -18.85
C ARG A 267 3.03 8.84 -17.86
N THR A 268 2.07 7.97 -17.56
CA THR A 268 0.98 8.23 -16.60
C THR A 268 1.32 7.81 -15.17
N ARG A 269 2.17 6.79 -14.99
CA ARG A 269 2.37 6.05 -13.72
C ARG A 269 1.08 5.36 -13.26
N ASP A 270 0.36 4.78 -14.22
CA ASP A 270 -0.96 4.18 -14.03
C ASP A 270 -1.20 3.04 -15.04
N SER A 271 -2.15 2.15 -14.75
CA SER A 271 -2.42 0.89 -15.47
C SER A 271 -3.27 1.09 -16.73
N VAL A 272 -2.77 1.87 -17.70
CA VAL A 272 -3.57 2.39 -18.83
C VAL A 272 -3.47 1.58 -20.12
N ASN A 273 -2.48 0.70 -20.27
CA ASN A 273 -2.32 -0.22 -21.40
C ASN A 273 -3.33 -1.41 -21.35
N PRO A 274 -4.37 -1.46 -22.21
CA PRO A 274 -5.40 -2.51 -22.15
C PRO A 274 -4.93 -3.89 -22.66
N LEU A 275 -3.64 -4.06 -22.96
CA LEU A 275 -3.01 -5.34 -23.29
C LEU A 275 -2.25 -5.93 -22.10
N ALA A 276 -1.83 -5.10 -21.15
CA ALA A 276 -1.12 -5.52 -19.94
C ALA A 276 -2.02 -5.54 -18.69
N TRP A 277 -3.15 -4.84 -18.71
CA TRP A 277 -4.02 -4.64 -17.54
C TRP A 277 -5.49 -4.96 -17.86
N ASN A 278 -6.29 -5.14 -16.81
CA ASN A 278 -7.76 -5.18 -16.82
C ASN A 278 -8.37 -6.25 -17.75
N GLN A 279 -7.72 -7.41 -17.88
CA GLN A 279 -8.25 -8.54 -18.67
C GLN A 279 -9.40 -9.24 -17.90
N PRO A 280 -10.45 -9.72 -18.59
CA PRO A 280 -11.71 -10.12 -17.95
C PRO A 280 -11.60 -11.35 -17.03
N GLU A 281 -10.60 -12.22 -17.22
CA GLU A 281 -10.38 -13.40 -16.36
C GLU A 281 -10.10 -13.03 -14.89
N VAL A 282 -9.65 -11.79 -14.61
CA VAL A 282 -9.34 -11.34 -13.25
C VAL A 282 -10.54 -11.40 -12.31
N HIS A 283 -11.76 -11.22 -12.84
CA HIS A 283 -13.00 -11.28 -12.06
C HIS A 283 -13.27 -12.68 -11.47
N ASP A 284 -12.80 -13.77 -12.09
CA ASP A 284 -12.99 -15.12 -11.54
C ASP A 284 -12.06 -15.42 -10.36
N VAL A 285 -10.88 -14.78 -10.31
CA VAL A 285 -10.00 -14.84 -9.13
C VAL A 285 -10.67 -14.14 -7.94
N TRP A 286 -11.28 -12.97 -8.17
CA TRP A 286 -12.00 -12.23 -7.13
C TRP A 286 -13.23 -12.95 -6.60
N ARG A 287 -13.92 -13.75 -7.43
CA ARG A 287 -14.97 -14.67 -6.95
C ARG A 287 -14.42 -15.79 -6.06
N SER A 288 -13.28 -16.40 -6.40
CA SER A 288 -12.68 -17.45 -5.55
C SER A 288 -12.23 -16.87 -4.20
N TRP A 289 -11.49 -15.75 -4.23
CA TRP A 289 -11.02 -15.08 -3.01
C TRP A 289 -12.17 -14.60 -2.12
N ARG A 290 -13.27 -14.14 -2.73
CA ARG A 290 -14.50 -13.79 -2.03
C ARG A 290 -15.16 -15.02 -1.38
N ALA A 291 -15.26 -16.14 -2.09
CA ALA A 291 -15.77 -17.39 -1.53
C ALA A 291 -14.93 -17.89 -0.34
N ILE A 292 -13.60 -17.73 -0.37
CA ILE A 292 -12.73 -18.02 0.79
C ILE A 292 -13.07 -17.09 1.97
N CYS A 293 -13.25 -15.79 1.73
CA CYS A 293 -13.65 -14.85 2.78
C CYS A 293 -15.00 -15.22 3.41
N GLU A 294 -15.96 -15.66 2.60
CA GLU A 294 -17.29 -16.11 3.07
C GLU A 294 -17.23 -17.47 3.79
N GLU A 295 -16.36 -18.39 3.36
CA GLU A 295 -16.09 -19.67 4.03
C GLU A 295 -15.61 -19.44 5.47
N TYR A 296 -14.58 -18.62 5.67
CA TYR A 296 -14.09 -18.28 7.01
C TYR A 296 -15.14 -17.50 7.82
N THR A 297 -15.90 -16.60 7.18
CA THR A 297 -16.99 -15.86 7.85
C THR A 297 -18.08 -16.81 8.36
N ALA A 298 -18.39 -17.89 7.63
CA ALA A 298 -19.32 -18.92 8.07
C ALA A 298 -18.75 -19.84 9.17
N GLN A 299 -17.43 -19.94 9.31
CA GLN A 299 -16.76 -20.77 10.33
C GLN A 299 -16.71 -20.10 11.72
N ASP A 300 -16.42 -18.79 11.80
CA ASP A 300 -16.22 -18.08 13.09
C ASP A 300 -17.10 -16.84 13.30
N GLY A 301 -17.94 -16.46 12.33
CA GLY A 301 -18.83 -15.30 12.39
C GLY A 301 -18.17 -13.93 12.14
N ARG A 302 -16.87 -13.86 11.84
CA ARG A 302 -16.18 -12.59 11.56
C ARG A 302 -16.25 -12.24 10.07
N GLN A 303 -16.86 -11.12 9.73
CA GLN A 303 -16.85 -10.58 8.36
C GLN A 303 -15.42 -10.23 7.92
N ARG A 304 -14.99 -10.74 6.75
CA ARG A 304 -13.70 -10.43 6.12
C ARG A 304 -13.82 -9.27 5.12
N LEU A 305 -12.70 -8.61 4.82
CA LEU A 305 -12.57 -7.55 3.82
C LEU A 305 -11.63 -7.94 2.68
N LEU A 306 -11.98 -7.56 1.45
CA LEU A 306 -11.09 -7.54 0.29
C LEU A 306 -11.22 -6.15 -0.35
N VAL A 307 -10.15 -5.37 -0.36
CA VAL A 307 -10.09 -4.05 -1.00
C VAL A 307 -9.09 -4.07 -2.15
N GLY A 308 -9.57 -3.89 -3.38
CA GLY A 308 -8.73 -3.92 -4.57
C GLY A 308 -8.08 -2.58 -4.89
N GLU A 309 -6.79 -2.59 -5.21
CA GLU A 309 -6.18 -1.58 -6.06
C GLU A 309 -6.53 -1.87 -7.53
N ALA A 310 -7.76 -1.57 -7.90
CA ALA A 310 -8.25 -1.71 -9.27
C ALA A 310 -8.18 -0.35 -9.98
N SER A 311 -6.97 0.13 -10.32
CA SER A 311 -6.83 1.32 -11.16
C SER A 311 -7.29 0.99 -12.59
N VAL A 312 -8.39 1.62 -13.01
CA VAL A 312 -9.05 1.39 -14.30
C VAL A 312 -9.60 2.70 -14.87
N PRO A 313 -9.77 2.85 -16.20
CA PRO A 313 -10.05 4.15 -16.81
C PRO A 313 -11.36 4.85 -16.43
N THR A 314 -12.37 4.16 -15.87
CA THR A 314 -13.65 4.79 -15.47
C THR A 314 -14.32 4.15 -14.24
N PRO A 315 -15.17 4.90 -13.51
CA PRO A 315 -15.99 4.37 -12.41
C PRO A 315 -16.90 3.20 -12.81
N ALA A 316 -17.41 3.20 -14.04
CA ALA A 316 -18.23 2.11 -14.59
C ALA A 316 -17.42 0.82 -14.89
N GLU A 317 -16.09 0.92 -15.00
CA GLU A 317 -15.23 -0.26 -14.98
C GLU A 317 -14.86 -0.68 -13.57
N GLN A 318 -14.61 0.27 -12.67
CA GLN A 318 -14.35 -0.02 -11.26
C GLN A 318 -15.53 -0.73 -10.58
N ALA A 319 -16.77 -0.34 -10.91
CA ALA A 319 -17.99 -1.01 -10.49
C ALA A 319 -18.06 -2.51 -10.86
N LYS A 320 -17.27 -2.96 -11.85
CA LYS A 320 -17.17 -4.39 -12.20
C LYS A 320 -16.44 -5.21 -11.13
N TYR A 321 -15.51 -4.61 -10.38
CA TYR A 321 -14.71 -5.31 -9.36
C TYR A 321 -15.43 -5.47 -8.02
N VAL A 322 -16.42 -4.60 -7.76
CA VAL A 322 -17.17 -4.53 -6.49
C VAL A 322 -18.62 -5.03 -6.64
N ARG A 323 -18.81 -6.07 -7.46
CA ARG A 323 -20.08 -6.80 -7.51
C ARG A 323 -20.29 -7.57 -6.21
N ALA A 324 -21.55 -7.94 -5.94
CA ALA A 324 -21.94 -8.65 -4.74
C ALA A 324 -21.16 -9.97 -4.50
N ASP A 325 -20.67 -10.61 -5.55
CA ASP A 325 -19.90 -11.87 -5.58
C ASP A 325 -18.37 -11.70 -5.71
N GLU A 326 -17.86 -10.46 -5.76
CA GLU A 326 -16.43 -10.15 -5.98
C GLU A 326 -15.81 -9.39 -4.79
N LEU A 327 -14.92 -8.43 -5.05
CA LEU A 327 -14.27 -7.66 -3.99
C LEU A 327 -15.31 -6.87 -3.20
N HIS A 328 -15.12 -6.81 -1.89
CA HIS A 328 -15.98 -5.99 -1.04
C HIS A 328 -15.80 -4.50 -1.38
N GLN A 329 -14.57 -4.08 -1.69
CA GLN A 329 -14.18 -2.70 -1.92
C GLN A 329 -13.11 -2.56 -3.02
N ALA A 330 -12.95 -1.34 -3.55
CA ALA A 330 -11.86 -0.97 -4.44
C ALA A 330 -11.55 0.53 -4.35
N PHE A 331 -10.28 0.92 -4.28
CA PHE A 331 -9.87 2.32 -4.06
C PHE A 331 -10.29 3.27 -5.18
N PHE A 332 -11.02 4.34 -4.84
CA PHE A 332 -11.52 5.30 -5.82
C PHE A 332 -10.47 6.34 -6.24
N PHE A 333 -9.47 5.91 -7.00
CA PHE A 333 -8.32 6.75 -7.41
C PHE A 333 -8.70 7.95 -8.29
N HIS A 334 -9.88 7.97 -8.92
CA HIS A 334 -10.36 9.16 -9.62
C HIS A 334 -10.52 10.39 -8.70
N LEU A 335 -10.77 10.20 -7.39
CA LEU A 335 -10.73 11.30 -6.40
C LEU A 335 -9.30 11.59 -5.92
N LEU A 336 -8.46 10.56 -5.79
CA LEU A 336 -7.05 10.69 -5.39
C LEU A 336 -6.27 11.59 -6.37
N HIS A 337 -6.49 11.40 -7.67
CA HIS A 337 -5.85 12.15 -8.76
C HIS A 337 -6.56 13.48 -9.10
N ALA A 338 -7.70 13.81 -8.48
CA ALA A 338 -8.45 15.01 -8.79
C ALA A 338 -7.66 16.29 -8.43
N PRO A 339 -7.51 17.27 -9.36
CA PRO A 339 -6.98 18.59 -9.02
C PRO A 339 -7.95 19.32 -8.08
N TRP A 340 -7.44 20.25 -7.25
CA TRP A 340 -8.27 21.07 -6.35
C TRP A 340 -9.17 22.04 -7.13
N ASP A 341 -10.29 21.52 -7.61
CA ASP A 341 -11.31 22.20 -8.39
C ASP A 341 -12.71 21.64 -8.03
N ALA A 342 -13.68 22.54 -7.84
CA ALA A 342 -15.01 22.17 -7.36
C ALA A 342 -15.85 21.41 -8.39
N GLU A 343 -15.69 21.71 -9.68
CA GLU A 343 -16.43 21.04 -10.76
C GLU A 343 -15.87 19.63 -10.96
N HIS A 344 -14.55 19.47 -10.99
CA HIS A 344 -13.90 18.17 -11.13
C HIS A 344 -14.20 17.26 -9.94
N PHE A 345 -14.12 17.76 -8.70
CA PHE A 345 -14.51 17.00 -7.52
C PHE A 345 -15.99 16.57 -7.57
N HIS A 346 -16.91 17.45 -7.98
CA HIS A 346 -18.32 17.08 -8.18
C HIS A 346 -18.46 15.98 -9.23
N GLN A 347 -17.82 16.11 -10.40
CA GLN A 347 -17.92 15.16 -11.51
C GLN A 347 -17.44 13.75 -11.10
N VAL A 348 -16.30 13.62 -10.42
CA VAL A 348 -15.78 12.30 -10.02
C VAL A 348 -16.59 11.68 -8.88
N ILE A 349 -17.05 12.48 -7.90
CA ILE A 349 -17.88 11.99 -6.79
C ILE A 349 -19.26 11.54 -7.29
N ASP A 350 -19.90 12.32 -8.17
CA ASP A 350 -21.21 11.98 -8.73
C ASP A 350 -21.14 10.69 -9.56
N ALA A 351 -20.12 10.55 -10.40
CA ALA A 351 -19.89 9.33 -11.16
C ALA A 351 -19.62 8.12 -10.26
N ALA A 352 -18.85 8.27 -9.19
CA ALA A 352 -18.63 7.20 -8.20
C ALA A 352 -19.95 6.76 -7.56
N VAL A 353 -20.73 7.71 -7.02
CA VAL A 353 -21.98 7.42 -6.31
C VAL A 353 -22.98 6.76 -7.27
N ARG A 354 -23.14 7.28 -8.49
CA ARG A 354 -24.05 6.73 -9.50
C ARG A 354 -23.65 5.31 -9.94
N ASP A 355 -22.40 5.11 -10.33
CA ASP A 355 -21.97 3.89 -11.03
C ASP A 355 -21.59 2.76 -10.05
N ILE A 356 -21.03 3.07 -8.88
CA ILE A 356 -20.60 2.07 -7.89
C ILE A 356 -21.76 1.66 -6.97
N THR A 357 -22.57 2.57 -6.43
CA THR A 357 -23.65 2.16 -5.48
C THR A 357 -24.74 1.34 -6.15
N ALA A 358 -24.87 1.42 -7.48
CA ALA A 358 -25.73 0.55 -8.28
C ALA A 358 -25.36 -0.95 -8.21
N THR A 359 -24.17 -1.30 -7.71
CA THR A 359 -23.74 -2.68 -7.45
C THR A 359 -24.25 -3.23 -6.12
N GLY A 360 -24.74 -2.37 -5.22
CA GLY A 360 -24.96 -2.66 -3.80
C GLY A 360 -23.74 -2.44 -2.90
N SER A 361 -22.54 -2.25 -3.47
CA SER A 361 -21.33 -1.90 -2.72
C SER A 361 -21.20 -0.39 -2.46
N THR A 362 -20.18 -0.02 -1.69
CA THR A 362 -19.86 1.32 -1.20
C THR A 362 -18.59 1.85 -1.86
N VAL A 363 -18.57 3.13 -2.24
CA VAL A 363 -17.34 3.78 -2.72
C VAL A 363 -16.29 3.78 -1.60
N THR A 364 -15.03 3.50 -1.95
CA THR A 364 -13.90 3.47 -1.01
C THR A 364 -13.00 4.68 -1.28
N TRP A 365 -13.15 5.72 -0.48
CA TRP A 365 -12.50 7.02 -0.71
C TRP A 365 -11.07 7.05 -0.16
N VAL A 366 -10.16 7.68 -0.89
CA VAL A 366 -8.76 7.85 -0.50
C VAL A 366 -8.21 9.15 -1.06
N LEU A 367 -7.42 9.88 -0.26
CA LEU A 367 -6.79 11.15 -0.65
C LEU A 367 -5.26 11.14 -0.50
N ASN A 368 -4.70 10.21 0.26
CA ASN A 368 -3.27 9.98 0.38
C ASN A 368 -3.01 8.47 0.45
N ASN A 369 -1.84 8.05 -0.02
CA ASN A 369 -1.29 6.71 0.16
C ASN A 369 0.25 6.81 0.08
N HIS A 370 0.93 5.68 0.12
CA HIS A 370 2.39 5.59 0.03
C HIS A 370 3.03 5.81 -1.37
N ASP A 371 2.27 6.27 -2.38
CA ASP A 371 2.77 6.53 -3.74
C ASP A 371 2.42 7.94 -4.25
N GLN A 372 1.64 8.71 -3.49
CA GLN A 372 1.11 10.00 -3.91
C GLN A 372 1.60 11.12 -3.00
N VAL A 373 2.08 12.20 -3.64
CA VAL A 373 2.48 13.43 -2.98
C VAL A 373 1.41 13.88 -1.98
N ARG A 374 1.80 14.10 -0.72
CA ARG A 374 0.89 14.39 0.40
C ARG A 374 -0.01 15.59 0.11
N THR A 375 -1.30 15.52 0.46
CA THR A 375 -2.32 16.52 0.10
C THR A 375 -1.99 17.95 0.52
N THR A 376 -1.28 18.15 1.63
CA THR A 376 -0.78 19.46 2.07
C THR A 376 0.06 20.14 0.98
N THR A 377 0.92 19.38 0.30
CA THR A 377 1.71 19.84 -0.85
C THR A 377 0.91 19.73 -2.15
N ARG A 378 0.20 18.61 -2.41
CA ARG A 378 -0.51 18.36 -3.68
C ARG A 378 -1.63 19.35 -3.97
N PHE A 379 -2.32 19.86 -2.95
CA PHE A 379 -3.29 20.96 -3.07
C PHE A 379 -2.70 22.34 -2.72
N GLY A 380 -1.44 22.39 -2.29
CA GLY A 380 -0.66 23.61 -2.04
C GLY A 380 -1.04 24.42 -0.81
N SER A 381 -1.83 23.87 0.12
CA SER A 381 -2.08 24.51 1.42
C SER A 381 -2.64 23.51 2.46
N PRO A 382 -2.28 23.64 3.76
CA PRO A 382 -2.87 22.83 4.84
C PRO A 382 -4.39 23.01 4.96
N GLU A 383 -4.92 24.21 4.70
CA GLU A 383 -6.35 24.51 4.76
C GLU A 383 -7.14 23.75 3.69
N ARG A 384 -6.58 23.59 2.49
CA ARG A 384 -7.15 22.78 1.42
C ARG A 384 -7.11 21.30 1.75
N ALA A 385 -6.00 20.79 2.29
CA ALA A 385 -5.90 19.40 2.76
C ALA A 385 -6.96 19.10 3.85
N ARG A 386 -7.07 19.96 4.87
CA ARG A 386 -8.11 19.86 5.92
C ARG A 386 -9.54 19.93 5.35
N ALA A 387 -9.79 20.74 4.33
CA ALA A 387 -11.08 20.83 3.66
C ALA A 387 -11.39 19.58 2.80
N ALA A 388 -10.39 19.02 2.12
CA ALA A 388 -10.50 17.77 1.36
C ALA A 388 -10.79 16.57 2.28
N ALA A 389 -10.12 16.50 3.43
CA ALA A 389 -10.36 15.46 4.43
C ALA A 389 -11.78 15.51 5.02
N LEU A 390 -12.28 16.70 5.38
CA LEU A 390 -13.67 16.85 5.80
C LEU A 390 -14.67 16.49 4.70
N LEU A 391 -14.36 16.77 3.43
CA LEU A 391 -15.16 16.33 2.30
C LEU A 391 -15.21 14.80 2.25
N MET A 392 -14.05 14.14 2.17
CA MET A 392 -13.91 12.68 2.11
C MET A 392 -14.64 11.96 3.26
N LEU A 393 -14.40 12.36 4.50
CA LEU A 393 -15.04 11.75 5.67
C LEU A 393 -16.56 12.00 5.72
N SER A 394 -17.06 13.01 4.98
CA SER A 394 -18.49 13.30 4.82
C SER A 394 -19.14 12.61 3.61
N LEU A 395 -18.42 11.83 2.80
CA LEU A 395 -18.97 11.07 1.67
C LEU A 395 -19.56 9.72 2.11
N PRO A 396 -20.49 9.13 1.32
CA PRO A 396 -21.07 7.82 1.60
C PRO A 396 -20.10 6.68 1.27
N GLY A 397 -19.99 5.69 2.16
CA GLY A 397 -19.04 4.58 2.04
C GLY A 397 -17.69 4.85 2.71
N ALA A 398 -16.86 3.81 2.82
CA ALA A 398 -15.62 3.77 3.59
C ALA A 398 -14.55 4.79 3.13
N ALA A 399 -13.62 5.11 4.03
CA ALA A 399 -12.51 6.02 3.77
C ALA A 399 -11.17 5.47 4.29
N TYR A 400 -10.08 5.83 3.63
CA TYR A 400 -8.73 5.43 4.00
C TYR A 400 -7.86 6.67 4.26
N LEU A 401 -7.11 6.64 5.37
CA LEU A 401 -6.21 7.70 5.81
C LEU A 401 -4.76 7.20 5.75
N TYR A 402 -3.84 7.99 5.18
CA TYR A 402 -2.42 7.62 5.15
C TYR A 402 -1.66 8.20 6.36
N GLN A 403 -0.64 7.49 6.84
CA GLN A 403 0.06 7.90 8.06
C GLN A 403 0.62 9.34 8.00
N GLY A 404 0.31 10.14 9.03
CA GLY A 404 0.70 11.55 9.11
C GLY A 404 -0.19 12.52 8.32
N GLU A 405 -1.23 12.04 7.63
CA GLU A 405 -2.32 12.88 7.11
C GLU A 405 -3.06 13.59 8.25
N GLU A 406 -3.19 12.93 9.40
CA GLU A 406 -3.75 13.47 10.64
C GLU A 406 -2.82 14.44 11.38
N LEU A 407 -1.52 14.40 11.06
CA LEU A 407 -0.53 15.40 11.48
C LEU A 407 -0.39 16.53 10.43
N GLY A 408 -1.08 16.42 9.30
CA GLY A 408 -1.04 17.37 8.19
C GLY A 408 0.32 17.47 7.50
N LEU A 409 1.14 16.41 7.54
CA LEU A 409 2.51 16.43 7.01
C LEU A 409 2.56 16.92 5.55
N PRO A 410 3.50 17.81 5.21
CA PRO A 410 3.85 18.11 3.82
C PRO A 410 4.65 16.94 3.22
N GLU A 411 4.76 16.95 1.89
CA GLU A 411 5.77 16.17 1.17
C GLU A 411 7.18 16.66 1.50
N VAL A 412 8.16 15.76 1.51
CA VAL A 412 9.59 16.09 1.60
C VAL A 412 10.23 15.98 0.21
N ASP A 413 10.40 17.10 -0.50
CA ASP A 413 10.90 17.15 -1.88
C ASP A 413 12.41 17.41 -2.00
N ASP A 414 13.08 17.73 -0.89
CA ASP A 414 14.50 18.11 -0.79
C ASP A 414 15.45 17.00 -0.30
N LEU A 415 14.99 15.75 -0.20
CA LEU A 415 15.80 14.57 0.14
C LEU A 415 17.13 14.52 -0.65
N PRO A 416 18.29 14.22 -0.03
CA PRO A 416 19.55 14.04 -0.74
C PRO A 416 19.53 12.88 -1.76
N ASP A 417 20.21 13.02 -2.91
CA ASP A 417 20.22 11.99 -3.97
C ASP A 417 20.85 10.65 -3.51
N ASP A 418 21.67 10.67 -2.45
CA ASP A 418 22.33 9.50 -1.86
C ASP A 418 21.49 8.74 -0.80
N VAL A 419 20.31 9.26 -0.45
CA VAL A 419 19.31 8.55 0.39
C VAL A 419 18.00 8.22 -0.34
N ILE A 420 17.85 8.66 -1.61
CA ILE A 420 16.73 8.23 -2.44
C ILE A 420 16.85 6.72 -2.70
N THR A 421 15.73 6.01 -2.56
CA THR A 421 15.67 4.55 -2.62
C THR A 421 14.59 4.02 -3.58
N ASP A 422 13.61 4.85 -3.97
CA ASP A 422 12.58 4.47 -4.95
C ASP A 422 13.20 4.03 -6.30
N PRO A 423 12.89 2.82 -6.81
CA PRO A 423 13.36 2.34 -8.11
C PRO A 423 13.05 3.28 -9.28
N ILE A 424 12.00 4.12 -9.19
CA ILE A 424 11.68 5.14 -10.20
C ILE A 424 12.88 6.09 -10.42
N PHE A 425 13.61 6.46 -9.38
CA PHE A 425 14.78 7.34 -9.48
C PHE A 425 15.89 6.67 -10.30
N PHE A 426 16.29 5.46 -9.90
CA PHE A 426 17.37 4.71 -10.54
C PHE A 426 17.05 4.31 -12.00
N ARG A 427 15.78 4.01 -12.30
CA ARG A 427 15.33 3.63 -13.65
C ARG A 427 15.20 4.81 -14.61
N THR A 428 14.89 6.00 -14.13
CA THR A 428 14.64 7.19 -14.98
C THR A 428 15.72 8.27 -14.93
N GLY A 429 16.59 8.24 -13.91
CA GLY A 429 17.52 9.34 -13.61
C GLY A 429 16.81 10.63 -13.22
N SER A 430 15.58 10.55 -12.67
CA SER A 430 14.72 11.70 -12.41
C SER A 430 13.99 11.61 -11.08
N ARG A 431 13.94 12.72 -10.35
CA ARG A 431 13.06 12.89 -9.16
C ARG A 431 11.56 13.02 -9.51
N LYS A 432 11.18 13.04 -10.79
CA LYS A 432 9.79 13.29 -11.20
C LYS A 432 8.90 12.06 -10.92
N GLY A 433 8.15 12.10 -9.83
CA GLY A 433 7.21 11.04 -9.45
C GLY A 433 7.85 9.91 -8.64
N ILE A 434 8.96 10.20 -7.94
CA ILE A 434 9.45 9.33 -6.87
C ILE A 434 8.55 9.48 -5.64
N ARG A 435 8.51 8.46 -4.80
CA ARG A 435 7.55 8.29 -3.70
C ARG A 435 8.16 8.49 -2.31
N ASP A 436 9.49 8.54 -2.20
CA ASP A 436 10.20 8.63 -0.91
C ASP A 436 9.81 9.86 -0.07
N GLY A 437 9.45 10.97 -0.72
CA GLY A 437 9.00 12.20 -0.06
C GLY A 437 7.73 12.05 0.78
N CYS A 438 6.86 11.08 0.46
CA CYS A 438 5.68 10.74 1.26
C CYS A 438 5.99 9.64 2.30
N ARG A 439 7.07 8.87 2.10
CA ARG A 439 7.49 7.71 2.89
C ARG A 439 8.44 8.05 4.06
N VAL A 440 8.78 9.32 4.29
CA VAL A 440 9.66 9.75 5.40
C VAL A 440 9.08 9.35 6.79
N PRO A 441 9.90 8.84 7.73
CA PRO A 441 9.55 8.49 9.11
C PRO A 441 8.69 9.50 9.88
N LEU A 442 7.69 9.01 10.63
CA LEU A 442 6.77 9.85 11.40
C LEU A 442 7.45 10.60 12.57
N PRO A 443 7.10 11.89 12.79
CA PRO A 443 7.51 12.63 13.98
C PRO A 443 6.51 12.41 15.13
N TRP A 444 6.95 11.76 16.21
CA TRP A 444 6.11 11.47 17.37
C TRP A 444 6.21 12.50 18.51
N SER A 445 7.41 13.01 18.80
CA SER A 445 7.67 13.83 20.00
C SER A 445 8.97 14.64 19.91
N GLY A 446 9.12 15.65 20.77
CA GLY A 446 10.35 16.45 20.91
C GLY A 446 10.53 17.53 19.84
N SER A 447 11.71 18.17 19.85
CA SER A 447 12.03 19.34 19.01
C SER A 447 13.13 19.10 17.97
N GLU A 448 13.77 17.94 17.96
CA GLU A 448 14.89 17.59 17.07
C GLU A 448 14.74 16.16 16.54
N ALA A 449 15.32 15.88 15.37
CA ALA A 449 15.33 14.53 14.78
C ALA A 449 16.10 13.54 15.70
N PRO A 450 15.65 12.27 15.84
CA PRO A 450 14.64 11.59 15.03
C PRO A 450 13.20 11.73 15.56
N PHE A 451 12.85 12.81 16.27
CA PHE A 451 11.49 13.14 16.71
C PHE A 451 10.75 11.99 17.43
N GLY A 452 11.46 11.17 18.21
CA GLY A 452 10.89 10.00 18.90
C GLY A 452 10.44 8.84 17.98
N PHE A 453 10.92 8.80 16.74
CA PHE A 453 10.70 7.70 15.79
C PHE A 453 11.29 6.37 16.28
N GLY A 454 12.46 6.40 16.90
CA GLY A 454 13.12 5.29 17.57
C GLY A 454 13.57 5.66 18.99
N PRO A 455 14.13 4.70 19.77
CA PRO A 455 14.68 4.95 21.10
C PRO A 455 15.86 5.95 21.13
N GLU A 456 16.21 6.46 22.31
CA GLU A 456 17.40 7.30 22.49
C GLU A 456 18.68 6.51 22.14
N GLY A 457 19.51 7.05 21.26
CA GLY A 457 20.73 6.38 20.76
C GLY A 457 20.53 5.48 19.55
N SER A 458 19.36 5.51 18.90
CA SER A 458 19.11 4.83 17.61
C SER A 458 20.11 5.23 16.52
N ALA A 459 20.24 4.37 15.52
CA ALA A 459 20.88 4.71 14.25
C ALA A 459 20.12 5.84 13.51
N PRO A 460 20.75 6.51 12.52
CA PRO A 460 20.05 7.46 11.66
C PRO A 460 18.87 6.80 10.95
N THR A 461 17.74 7.52 10.87
CA THR A 461 16.52 6.99 10.25
C THR A 461 16.72 6.77 8.75
N TRP A 462 16.16 5.68 8.22
CA TRP A 462 16.44 5.21 6.85
C TRP A 462 16.16 6.26 5.75
N LEU A 463 15.18 7.14 5.96
CA LEU A 463 15.08 8.45 5.30
C LEU A 463 15.21 9.56 6.36
N PRO A 464 15.94 10.66 6.07
CA PRO A 464 16.12 11.76 7.01
C PRO A 464 14.84 12.58 7.18
N GLN A 465 14.46 12.86 8.43
CA GLN A 465 13.36 13.76 8.74
C GLN A 465 13.81 15.23 8.65
N PRO A 466 13.09 16.11 7.93
CA PRO A 466 13.47 17.52 7.84
C PRO A 466 13.17 18.26 9.16
N PRO A 467 13.94 19.29 9.55
CA PRO A 467 13.73 20.03 10.80
C PRO A 467 12.33 20.68 10.95
N SER A 468 11.61 20.88 9.84
CA SER A 468 10.22 21.35 9.83
C SER A 468 9.24 20.40 10.53
N PHE A 469 9.54 19.10 10.61
CA PHE A 469 8.70 18.10 11.28
C PHE A 469 8.56 18.35 12.80
N ALA A 470 9.41 19.18 13.42
CA ALA A 470 9.26 19.65 14.79
C ALA A 470 7.89 20.33 15.05
N ALA A 471 7.32 20.98 14.03
CA ALA A 471 6.00 21.62 14.11
C ALA A 471 4.82 20.66 13.88
N HIS A 472 5.09 19.39 13.57
CA HIS A 472 4.12 18.36 13.20
C HIS A 472 4.16 17.12 14.11
N THR A 473 4.92 17.15 15.21
CA THR A 473 5.00 16.00 16.14
C THR A 473 3.64 15.62 16.70
N ALA A 474 3.36 14.31 16.81
CA ALA A 474 2.11 13.82 17.39
C ALA A 474 1.89 14.35 18.83
N GLU A 475 2.95 14.48 19.63
CA GLU A 475 2.97 15.15 20.94
C GLU A 475 2.45 16.59 20.85
N GLY A 476 3.01 17.42 19.96
CA GLY A 476 2.55 18.79 19.75
C GLY A 476 1.10 18.84 19.28
N ALA A 477 0.75 18.02 18.28
CA ALA A 477 -0.60 17.95 17.71
C ALA A 477 -1.68 17.48 18.70
N LEU A 478 -1.32 16.64 19.68
CA LEU A 478 -2.21 16.27 20.79
C LEU A 478 -2.50 17.45 21.73
N THR A 479 -1.51 18.32 21.98
CA THR A 479 -1.69 19.50 22.86
C THR A 479 -2.38 20.69 22.19
N ASP A 480 -2.17 20.91 20.90
CA ASP A 480 -2.84 21.97 20.14
C ASP A 480 -4.24 21.53 19.69
N HIS A 481 -5.28 21.99 20.38
CA HIS A 481 -6.68 21.79 20.00
C HIS A 481 -7.09 22.40 18.64
N THR A 482 -6.19 23.09 17.94
CA THR A 482 -6.38 23.59 16.56
C THR A 482 -5.60 22.81 15.51
N SER A 483 -4.86 21.77 15.91
CA SER A 483 -4.08 20.90 15.04
C SER A 483 -4.96 20.11 14.06
N PRO A 484 -4.37 19.48 13.02
CA PRO A 484 -5.14 18.58 12.17
C PRO A 484 -5.62 17.35 12.95
N TYR A 485 -4.87 16.85 13.94
CA TYR A 485 -5.23 15.65 14.71
C TYR A 485 -6.61 15.77 15.35
N HIS A 486 -6.89 16.89 16.02
CA HIS A 486 -8.21 17.13 16.63
C HIS A 486 -9.31 17.29 15.58
N LEU A 487 -9.00 17.78 14.37
CA LEU A 487 -9.95 17.85 13.25
C LEU A 487 -10.35 16.44 12.76
N TYR A 488 -9.38 15.55 12.53
CA TYR A 488 -9.68 14.17 12.13
C TYR A 488 -10.42 13.43 13.24
N ARG A 489 -9.96 13.54 14.50
CA ARG A 489 -10.61 12.88 15.63
C ARG A 489 -12.08 13.29 15.78
N GLU A 490 -12.38 14.59 15.70
CA GLU A 490 -13.75 15.09 15.76
C GLU A 490 -14.57 14.65 14.54
N ALA A 491 -13.99 14.65 13.33
CA ALA A 491 -14.67 14.18 12.13
C ALA A 491 -15.00 12.67 12.19
N LEU A 492 -14.10 11.85 12.72
CA LEU A 492 -14.31 10.41 12.91
C LEU A 492 -15.30 10.12 14.04
N HIS A 493 -15.28 10.90 15.12
CA HIS A 493 -16.27 10.83 16.18
C HIS A 493 -17.68 11.18 15.68
N LEU A 494 -17.82 12.30 14.97
CA LEU A 494 -19.09 12.70 14.34
C LEU A 494 -19.55 11.67 13.29
N ARG A 495 -18.64 11.08 12.51
CA ARG A 495 -18.95 10.00 11.55
C ARG A 495 -19.54 8.76 12.22
N ARG A 496 -19.11 8.43 13.44
CA ARG A 496 -19.65 7.32 14.24
C ARG A 496 -20.96 7.66 14.99
N LEU A 497 -21.19 8.93 15.33
CA LEU A 497 -22.40 9.36 16.07
C LEU A 497 -23.59 9.76 15.18
N LEU A 498 -23.34 10.29 13.98
CA LEU A 498 -24.38 10.88 13.13
C LEU A 498 -24.90 9.84 12.11
N PRO A 499 -26.16 9.36 12.20
CA PRO A 499 -26.69 8.33 11.31
C PRO A 499 -26.86 8.78 9.85
N GLN A 500 -26.66 10.08 9.56
CA GLN A 500 -26.57 10.60 8.20
C GLN A 500 -25.21 10.30 7.54
N LEU A 501 -24.14 10.13 8.34
CA LEU A 501 -22.83 9.73 7.86
C LEU A 501 -22.77 8.20 7.68
N GLY A 502 -21.56 7.66 7.47
CA GLY A 502 -21.40 6.26 7.09
C GLY A 502 -22.03 5.97 5.73
N GLU A 503 -23.05 5.12 5.68
CA GLU A 503 -23.79 4.73 4.46
C GLU A 503 -24.92 5.68 4.01
N GLY A 504 -25.32 6.69 4.81
CA GLY A 504 -26.48 7.54 4.50
C GLY A 504 -26.44 8.19 3.10
N THR A 505 -27.60 8.39 2.45
CA THR A 505 -27.68 8.91 1.06
C THR A 505 -27.01 10.27 0.86
N LEU A 506 -26.60 10.60 -0.36
CA LEU A 506 -26.06 11.91 -0.75
C LEU A 506 -27.00 12.58 -1.77
N ARG A 507 -27.26 13.89 -1.62
CA ARG A 507 -28.00 14.71 -2.59
C ARG A 507 -27.30 16.06 -2.76
N TRP A 508 -26.85 16.37 -3.97
CA TRP A 508 -26.26 17.66 -4.33
C TRP A 508 -27.21 18.84 -4.13
N LEU A 509 -26.64 20.04 -3.95
CA LEU A 509 -27.36 21.30 -3.85
C LEU A 509 -26.80 22.30 -4.87
N GLU A 510 -27.65 23.21 -5.36
CA GLU A 510 -27.19 24.34 -6.19
C GLU A 510 -26.31 25.29 -5.36
N THR A 511 -25.16 25.68 -5.94
CA THR A 511 -24.15 26.49 -5.25
C THR A 511 -23.56 27.59 -6.15
N PRO A 512 -22.99 28.67 -5.56
CA PRO A 512 -22.12 29.58 -6.29
C PRO A 512 -20.84 28.87 -6.80
N PRO A 513 -20.21 29.37 -7.88
CA PRO A 513 -18.96 28.82 -8.38
C PRO A 513 -17.87 28.72 -7.30
N ASN A 514 -17.08 27.63 -7.35
CA ASN A 514 -16.06 27.25 -6.35
C ASN A 514 -16.62 26.80 -4.98
N VAL A 515 -17.93 26.61 -4.84
CA VAL A 515 -18.53 25.97 -3.66
C VAL A 515 -19.17 24.64 -4.06
N LEU A 516 -18.87 23.57 -3.33
CA LEU A 516 -19.47 22.24 -3.49
C LEU A 516 -20.30 21.96 -2.24
N ALA A 517 -21.58 21.62 -2.39
CA ALA A 517 -22.47 21.32 -1.27
C ALA A 517 -23.48 20.21 -1.58
N PHE A 518 -23.83 19.46 -0.54
CA PHE A 518 -24.79 18.36 -0.59
C PHE A 518 -25.45 18.17 0.78
N THR A 519 -26.58 17.47 0.84
CA THR A 519 -27.10 16.91 2.11
C THR A 519 -26.78 15.43 2.18
N ARG A 520 -26.33 14.96 3.34
CA ARG A 520 -26.35 13.53 3.72
C ARG A 520 -27.62 13.23 4.52
N GLY A 521 -28.36 12.19 4.11
CA GLY A 521 -29.63 11.80 4.72
C GLY A 521 -30.59 12.98 4.97
N ASP A 522 -31.39 12.87 6.04
CA ASP A 522 -32.18 13.99 6.55
C ASP A 522 -31.38 14.79 7.59
N GLY A 523 -31.17 16.07 7.31
CA GLY A 523 -30.59 17.00 8.27
C GLY A 523 -29.08 16.90 8.49
N LEU A 524 -28.29 16.64 7.45
CA LEU A 524 -26.84 16.88 7.48
C LEU A 524 -26.37 17.58 6.20
N LEU A 525 -26.42 18.91 6.17
CA LEU A 525 -25.72 19.68 5.14
C LEU A 525 -24.20 19.36 5.15
N VAL A 526 -23.55 19.45 4.00
CA VAL A 526 -22.10 19.52 3.84
C VAL A 526 -21.84 20.63 2.81
N ALA A 527 -20.78 21.41 3.03
CA ALA A 527 -20.42 22.49 2.10
C ALA A 527 -18.93 22.83 2.23
N ILE A 528 -18.23 22.85 1.11
CA ILE A 528 -16.78 23.00 0.96
C ILE A 528 -16.50 24.17 0.02
N ASN A 529 -15.59 25.07 0.42
CA ASN A 529 -15.15 26.19 -0.40
C ASN A 529 -13.79 25.88 -1.03
N PHE A 530 -13.75 25.81 -2.36
CA PHE A 530 -12.52 25.64 -3.14
C PHE A 530 -11.85 27.00 -3.44
N GLY A 531 -12.62 28.09 -3.39
CA GLY A 531 -12.17 29.47 -3.62
C GLY A 531 -11.49 30.12 -2.42
N THR A 532 -10.93 31.32 -2.64
CA THR A 532 -10.18 32.09 -1.62
C THR A 532 -11.03 33.07 -0.82
N THR A 533 -12.26 33.35 -1.26
CA THR A 533 -13.22 34.22 -0.58
C THR A 533 -14.25 33.39 0.19
N PRO A 534 -14.62 33.71 1.44
CA PRO A 534 -15.74 33.05 2.12
C PRO A 534 -17.05 33.23 1.33
N PRO A 535 -17.81 32.16 1.05
CA PRO A 535 -19.14 32.28 0.46
C PRO A 535 -20.14 32.83 1.49
N PRO A 536 -21.30 33.35 1.05
CA PRO A 536 -22.42 33.59 1.96
C PRO A 536 -22.84 32.28 2.65
N PRO A 537 -23.25 32.31 3.93
CA PRO A 537 -23.71 31.12 4.61
C PRO A 537 -25.03 30.61 4.00
N PRO A 538 -25.29 29.29 4.04
CA PRO A 538 -26.59 28.73 3.67
C PRO A 538 -27.67 29.32 4.58
N SER A 539 -28.85 29.63 4.03
CA SER A 539 -29.96 30.20 4.81
C SER A 539 -31.09 29.18 4.98
N PRO A 540 -31.59 28.92 6.21
CA PRO A 540 -31.12 29.45 7.49
C PRO A 540 -29.76 28.86 7.91
N ALA A 541 -29.03 29.60 8.77
CA ALA A 541 -27.66 29.28 9.18
C ALA A 541 -27.53 28.90 10.68
N PRO A 542 -27.83 27.65 11.08
CA PRO A 542 -27.36 27.09 12.35
C PRO A 542 -25.82 27.16 12.51
N PRO A 543 -25.29 27.14 13.74
CA PRO A 543 -23.84 27.08 13.96
C PRO A 543 -23.24 25.78 13.37
N PRO A 544 -22.04 25.83 12.77
CA PRO A 544 -21.45 24.66 12.12
C PRO A 544 -20.95 23.63 13.14
N LEU A 545 -21.28 22.35 12.94
CA LEU A 545 -20.77 21.26 13.79
C LEU A 545 -19.24 21.12 13.74
N LEU A 546 -18.64 21.30 12.56
CA LEU A 546 -17.20 21.24 12.36
C LEU A 546 -16.75 22.16 11.21
N LEU A 547 -15.53 22.67 11.29
CA LEU A 547 -14.88 23.53 10.30
C LEU A 547 -13.43 23.07 10.08
N PRO A 548 -12.88 23.14 8.86
CA PRO A 548 -11.49 22.75 8.59
C PRO A 548 -10.47 23.73 9.18
N LEU A 549 -10.93 24.92 9.61
CA LEU A 549 -10.14 25.95 10.26
C LEU A 549 -10.69 26.20 11.67
N PRO A 550 -9.82 26.46 12.67
CA PRO A 550 -10.26 26.86 14.00
C PRO A 550 -11.06 28.17 13.91
N ALA A 551 -12.29 28.15 14.40
CA ALA A 551 -13.09 29.37 14.52
C ALA A 551 -12.41 30.33 15.50
N ARG A 552 -12.25 31.61 15.11
CA ARG A 552 -11.61 32.64 15.96
C ARG A 552 -12.28 32.82 17.32
N HIS A 553 -13.56 32.46 17.40
CA HIS A 553 -14.25 32.13 18.65
C HIS A 553 -15.05 30.84 18.41
N PRO A 554 -14.99 29.84 19.30
CA PRO A 554 -15.85 28.66 19.18
C PRO A 554 -17.32 29.05 19.38
N PRO A 555 -18.28 28.53 18.59
CA PRO A 555 -19.69 28.78 18.84
C PRO A 555 -20.11 28.19 20.21
N PRO A 556 -21.03 28.86 20.94
CA PRO A 556 -21.53 28.36 22.21
C PRO A 556 -22.31 27.04 21.98
N GLY A 557 -21.99 26.02 22.78
CA GLY A 557 -22.61 24.69 22.68
C GLY A 557 -21.70 23.57 22.16
N HIS A 558 -20.44 23.83 21.79
CA HIS A 558 -19.46 22.75 21.58
C HIS A 558 -19.19 21.98 22.88
N HIS A 559 -19.86 20.85 23.03
CA HIS A 559 -19.41 19.77 23.90
C HIS A 559 -18.18 19.11 23.27
N ARG A 560 -17.00 19.71 23.50
CA ARG A 560 -15.72 19.11 23.08
C ARG A 560 -15.52 17.78 23.80
N LEU A 561 -15.00 16.79 23.08
CA LEU A 561 -14.44 15.59 23.68
C LEU A 561 -13.37 15.98 24.72
N VAL A 562 -13.64 15.66 25.99
CA VAL A 562 -12.65 15.76 27.07
C VAL A 562 -11.92 14.43 27.13
N ASP A 563 -10.63 14.44 26.82
CA ASP A 563 -9.78 13.26 26.95
C ASP A 563 -9.72 12.77 28.42
N PRO A 564 -9.90 11.47 28.69
CA PRO A 564 -9.48 10.91 29.97
C PRO A 564 -7.96 11.07 30.11
N ALA A 565 -7.49 11.39 31.32
CA ALA A 565 -6.09 11.73 31.56
C ALA A 565 -5.13 10.60 31.09
N PRO A 566 -3.98 10.95 30.49
CA PRO A 566 -3.08 9.96 29.91
C PRO A 566 -2.47 9.06 30.99
N PRO A 567 -2.38 7.73 30.77
CA PRO A 567 -1.58 6.86 31.62
C PRO A 567 -0.10 7.23 31.47
N LEU A 568 0.50 7.70 32.55
CA LEU A 568 1.93 8.01 32.60
C LEU A 568 2.76 6.72 32.62
N THR A 569 3.81 6.69 31.77
CA THR A 569 4.82 5.62 31.63
C THR A 569 4.33 4.32 30.95
N PRO A 570 5.05 3.79 29.95
CA PRO A 570 4.87 2.39 29.54
C PRO A 570 5.34 1.44 30.66
N PRO A 571 4.77 0.22 30.76
CA PRO A 571 5.26 -0.79 31.69
C PRO A 571 6.68 -1.23 31.29
N ARG A 572 7.59 -1.32 32.26
CA ARG A 572 8.92 -1.91 32.03
C ARG A 572 8.77 -3.40 31.68
N PRO A 573 9.47 -3.92 30.66
CA PRO A 573 9.56 -5.36 30.43
C PRO A 573 10.22 -6.05 31.63
N ALA A 574 9.69 -7.22 32.01
CA ALA A 574 10.10 -7.90 33.23
C ALA A 574 11.21 -8.94 32.98
N GLY A 575 12.36 -8.75 33.63
CA GLY A 575 13.22 -9.85 34.04
C GLY A 575 14.39 -10.24 33.13
N TYR A 576 15.50 -9.52 33.25
CA TYR A 576 16.85 -10.11 33.23
C TYR A 576 17.66 -9.54 34.42
N PRO A 577 18.56 -10.33 35.05
CA PRO A 577 19.25 -9.92 36.28
C PRO A 577 20.40 -8.95 36.01
N ALA A 578 20.55 -7.93 36.86
CA ALA A 578 21.69 -7.02 36.81
C ALA A 578 22.98 -7.70 37.34
N PRO A 579 24.15 -7.46 36.71
CA PRO A 579 25.43 -7.93 37.25
C PRO A 579 25.78 -7.21 38.56
N SER A 580 26.43 -7.92 39.47
CA SER A 580 26.82 -7.43 40.80
C SER A 580 27.92 -6.36 40.73
N ALA A 581 27.86 -5.39 41.65
CA ALA A 581 28.86 -4.34 41.77
C ALA A 581 30.27 -4.89 42.15
N HIS A 582 31.30 -4.14 41.76
CA HIS A 582 32.64 -4.24 42.34
C HIS A 582 33.02 -2.91 42.98
N GLU A 583 33.55 -2.95 44.20
CA GLU A 583 33.96 -1.76 44.95
C GLU A 583 35.28 -1.17 44.42
N GLY A 584 35.43 0.16 44.54
CA GLY A 584 36.61 0.87 44.02
C GLY A 584 36.69 2.34 44.46
N GLY A 585 36.40 2.62 45.74
CA GLY A 585 36.31 4.00 46.24
C GLY A 585 37.66 4.72 46.38
N ARG A 586 37.64 6.05 46.20
CA ARG A 586 38.62 7.00 46.77
C ARG A 586 37.97 8.39 46.94
N THR A 587 38.54 9.17 47.85
CA THR A 587 37.94 10.38 48.45
C THR A 587 38.56 11.69 47.90
N PHE A 588 38.21 12.83 48.53
CA PHE A 588 38.55 14.22 48.20
C PHE A 588 37.73 14.83 47.04
N GLY A 589 37.32 16.10 47.09
CA GLY A 589 37.42 17.09 48.18
C GLY A 589 37.01 18.49 47.69
N GLY A 590 36.34 19.29 48.53
CA GLY A 590 36.00 20.68 48.20
C GLY A 590 37.23 21.61 48.16
N PRO A 591 37.10 22.88 47.69
CA PRO A 591 36.12 23.80 48.29
C PRO A 591 35.38 24.76 47.33
N ARG A 592 34.42 25.52 47.88
CA ARG A 592 33.80 26.70 47.26
C ARG A 592 34.69 27.93 47.45
N HIS A 593 34.64 28.93 46.56
CA HIS A 593 34.83 30.34 46.96
C HIS A 593 34.10 31.35 46.07
N ARG A 594 33.72 32.49 46.66
CA ARG A 594 33.04 33.63 45.99
C ARG A 594 34.01 34.76 45.61
N ARG A 595 33.69 35.51 44.55
CA ARG A 595 33.92 36.96 44.28
C ARG A 595 33.21 37.32 42.95
N ALA A 596 33.01 38.56 42.51
CA ALA A 596 32.42 39.77 43.11
C ALA A 596 32.50 40.92 42.05
N THR A 597 31.39 41.64 41.79
CA THR A 597 31.25 43.06 41.32
C THR A 597 32.43 43.74 40.56
N ASP A 598 32.26 44.45 39.43
CA ASP A 598 31.45 45.67 39.22
C ASP A 598 31.59 46.22 37.75
N ARG A 599 30.86 47.29 37.39
CA ARG A 599 31.10 48.33 36.34
C ARG A 599 30.59 48.18 34.89
N ARG A 600 29.34 48.62 34.72
CA ARG A 600 28.91 49.81 33.95
C ARG A 600 29.66 50.19 32.65
N ARG A 601 28.91 50.26 31.54
CA ARG A 601 28.62 51.53 30.83
C ARG A 601 27.25 51.47 30.16
N ALA A 602 26.66 52.63 29.81
CA ALA A 602 25.30 52.73 29.28
C ALA A 602 25.21 53.75 28.13
N GLY A 603 24.26 53.54 27.21
CA GLY A 603 23.94 54.43 26.09
C GLY A 603 22.43 54.47 25.80
N ARG A 604 21.84 55.66 25.86
CA ARG A 604 20.42 56.02 25.62
C ARG A 604 20.24 56.51 24.16
N ILE A 605 19.08 56.66 23.49
CA ILE A 605 17.63 56.37 23.70
C ILE A 605 16.87 56.44 22.33
N LEU A 606 15.53 56.24 22.33
CA LEU A 606 14.50 56.46 21.27
C LEU A 606 14.70 57.66 20.29
N GLY A 607 14.04 57.77 19.12
CA GLY A 607 13.01 56.94 18.44
C GLY A 607 12.15 57.73 17.41
N ALA A 608 10.94 57.24 17.08
CA ALA A 608 9.82 57.86 16.29
C ALA A 608 9.73 57.69 14.73
N ARG A 609 8.48 57.88 14.22
CA ARG A 609 7.96 57.95 12.82
C ARG A 609 7.03 59.20 12.73
N PRO A 610 6.17 59.48 11.70
CA PRO A 610 6.02 59.00 10.30
C PRO A 610 5.90 60.15 9.25
N GLY A 611 5.59 59.86 7.96
CA GLY A 611 5.26 60.85 6.93
C GLY A 611 4.49 60.28 5.71
N VAL A 612 3.56 61.03 5.10
CA VAL A 612 2.48 60.52 4.20
C VAL A 612 2.46 61.22 2.83
N ARG A 613 2.20 60.50 1.70
CA ARG A 613 1.19 60.83 0.63
C ARG A 613 1.28 59.96 -0.67
N ARG A 614 0.15 59.95 -1.40
CA ARG A 614 -0.15 59.43 -2.78
C ARG A 614 -0.35 60.65 -3.74
N PRO A 615 -0.59 60.56 -5.09
CA PRO A 615 -1.09 59.42 -5.90
C PRO A 615 -0.51 59.20 -7.35
N VAL A 616 -1.05 58.15 -7.99
CA VAL A 616 -1.22 57.80 -9.44
C VAL A 616 -1.73 58.99 -10.32
N PRO A 617 -1.68 59.02 -11.69
CA PRO A 617 -1.61 57.91 -12.68
C PRO A 617 -0.78 58.12 -14.00
N GLY A 618 -0.74 57.14 -14.93
CA GLY A 618 -0.31 57.39 -16.33
C GLY A 618 -0.12 56.22 -17.35
N VAL A 619 -1.12 55.99 -18.22
CA VAL A 619 -1.03 55.67 -19.68
C VAL A 619 -0.20 54.47 -20.24
N ARG A 620 -0.94 53.36 -20.52
CA ARG A 620 -1.05 52.58 -21.79
C ARG A 620 0.17 52.13 -22.66
N ARG A 621 0.17 50.80 -22.90
CA ARG A 621 0.20 50.05 -24.20
C ARG A 621 1.50 49.90 -25.05
N LEU A 622 1.67 48.64 -25.51
CA LEU A 622 2.34 48.17 -26.76
C LEU A 622 3.88 48.37 -26.84
N GLY A 623 4.68 47.44 -27.39
CA GLY A 623 4.40 46.06 -27.83
C GLY A 623 5.36 45.53 -28.92
N ARG A 624 5.49 44.19 -29.01
CA ARG A 624 6.20 43.38 -30.05
C ARG A 624 7.75 43.32 -30.02
N ARG A 625 8.26 42.07 -30.19
CA ARG A 625 9.48 41.61 -30.91
C ARG A 625 10.83 42.28 -30.54
N ALA A 626 11.69 41.73 -29.68
CA ALA A 626 12.50 40.50 -29.82
C ALA A 626 13.57 40.50 -30.95
N VAL A 627 14.64 39.72 -30.74
CA VAL A 627 15.77 39.33 -31.65
C VAL A 627 16.85 40.44 -31.93
N PRO A 628 18.13 40.12 -32.32
CA PRO A 628 19.24 39.94 -31.34
C PRO A 628 20.61 40.61 -31.74
N LEU A 629 21.72 40.10 -31.15
CA LEU A 629 23.17 40.37 -31.40
C LEU A 629 23.76 41.63 -30.69
N GLY A 630 25.05 41.70 -30.34
CA GLY A 630 26.20 40.81 -30.62
C GLY A 630 27.35 40.85 -29.57
N ARG A 631 28.55 40.36 -29.94
CA ARG A 631 29.68 40.00 -29.03
C ARG A 631 30.77 41.09 -28.80
N ALA A 632 31.45 41.00 -27.66
CA ALA A 632 32.87 41.34 -27.40
C ALA A 632 33.37 40.44 -26.23
N THR A 633 34.46 39.64 -26.23
CA THR A 633 35.94 39.87 -26.35
C THR A 633 36.53 40.69 -25.19
N ALA A 634 37.63 40.30 -24.49
CA ALA A 634 38.57 39.16 -24.58
C ALA A 634 39.09 38.76 -23.16
N GLY A 635 39.74 37.60 -22.92
CA GLY A 635 41.22 37.41 -22.90
C GLY A 635 41.79 37.39 -21.45
N LEU A 636 42.82 36.64 -21.02
CA LEU A 636 43.85 35.84 -21.70
C LEU A 636 44.48 34.75 -20.75
N ARG A 637 44.71 33.52 -21.26
CA ARG A 637 45.90 32.61 -21.02
C ARG A 637 46.22 32.01 -19.61
N ALA A 638 46.88 30.84 -19.50
CA ALA A 638 47.25 29.79 -20.47
C ALA A 638 47.71 28.44 -19.83
N ARG A 639 47.83 27.41 -20.69
CA ARG A 639 48.14 25.97 -20.48
C ARG A 639 46.90 25.16 -20.07
N GLY A 640 46.69 23.90 -20.51
CA GLY A 640 47.38 23.08 -21.52
C GLY A 640 46.66 21.72 -21.68
N PHE A 641 46.93 20.84 -22.66
CA PHE A 641 47.86 20.98 -23.80
C PHE A 641 47.37 20.26 -25.09
N ALA A 642 47.65 18.96 -25.29
CA ALA A 642 47.41 18.20 -26.54
C ALA A 642 47.54 16.67 -26.31
N ALA A 643 47.15 15.74 -27.21
CA ALA A 643 46.84 15.82 -28.65
C ALA A 643 45.79 14.77 -29.11
N ARG A 644 44.87 15.07 -30.07
CA ARG A 644 44.85 14.69 -31.53
C ARG A 644 44.89 13.16 -31.80
N ARG A 645 44.13 12.53 -32.71
CA ARG A 645 43.46 12.83 -34.01
C ARG A 645 42.10 12.07 -34.13
N ALA A 646 41.26 12.10 -35.18
CA ALA A 646 40.82 13.08 -36.22
C ALA A 646 39.69 12.44 -37.10
N ARG A 647 39.15 13.17 -38.10
CA ARG A 647 38.29 12.69 -39.22
C ARG A 647 38.58 13.50 -40.51
N PRO A 648 38.11 13.08 -41.69
CA PRO A 648 37.82 13.98 -42.82
C PRO A 648 36.41 13.77 -43.45
N ASP A 649 36.11 14.55 -44.49
CA ASP A 649 34.81 14.68 -45.18
C ASP A 649 35.05 14.87 -46.73
N ARG A 650 34.08 15.08 -47.66
CA ARG A 650 32.61 15.33 -47.61
C ARG A 650 31.91 14.99 -48.96
N HIS A 651 30.62 15.31 -49.03
CA HIS A 651 29.72 15.55 -50.19
C HIS A 651 30.32 16.31 -51.42
N PRO A 652 29.62 16.45 -52.60
CA PRO A 652 28.15 16.38 -52.80
C PRO A 652 27.53 15.74 -54.10
N GLY A 653 26.28 15.25 -53.96
CA GLY A 653 25.09 15.55 -54.81
C GLY A 653 24.97 15.09 -56.28
N GLY A 654 23.76 14.68 -56.73
CA GLY A 654 23.42 14.68 -58.18
C GLY A 654 22.34 13.73 -58.75
N ARG A 655 21.05 14.03 -58.54
CA ARG A 655 19.88 13.80 -59.45
C ARG A 655 19.64 12.46 -60.24
N THR A 656 18.46 11.88 -59.95
CA THR A 656 17.38 11.39 -60.88
C THR A 656 17.49 10.12 -61.74
N ARG A 657 16.45 9.26 -61.59
CA ARG A 657 15.87 8.24 -62.52
C ARG A 657 16.77 7.04 -62.91
N GLY A 658 16.27 5.81 -63.03
CA GLY A 658 14.93 5.25 -62.77
C GLY A 658 14.67 3.97 -63.57
N LEU A 659 13.71 3.13 -63.14
CA LEU A 659 13.34 1.81 -63.72
C LEU A 659 14.42 0.70 -63.52
N GLY A 660 14.10 -0.58 -63.30
CA GLY A 660 12.79 -1.20 -63.06
C GLY A 660 12.88 -2.66 -62.59
N LEU A 661 11.81 -3.15 -61.94
CA LEU A 661 11.48 -4.55 -61.65
C LEU A 661 10.28 -4.96 -62.56
N PRO A 662 9.73 -6.21 -62.59
CA PRO A 662 10.03 -7.42 -61.79
C PRO A 662 10.10 -8.76 -62.58
N ALA A 663 10.25 -9.89 -61.85
CA ALA A 663 9.74 -11.25 -62.15
C ALA A 663 10.31 -12.03 -63.37
N ALA A 664 10.16 -13.36 -63.53
CA ALA A 664 10.07 -14.57 -62.67
C ALA A 664 10.11 -15.82 -63.63
N ALA A 665 9.86 -17.11 -63.31
CA ALA A 665 9.46 -17.86 -62.11
C ALA A 665 9.78 -19.38 -62.26
N GLY A 666 10.01 -20.12 -61.16
CA GLY A 666 9.83 -21.60 -61.09
C GLY A 666 10.91 -22.38 -60.33
N ARG A 667 10.73 -23.66 -59.95
CA ARG A 667 9.56 -24.50 -59.56
C ARG A 667 10.09 -25.95 -59.43
N GLN A 668 9.74 -26.69 -58.37
CA GLN A 668 9.95 -28.16 -58.19
C GLN A 668 11.44 -28.61 -58.09
N GLY A 669 11.82 -29.75 -57.48
CA GLY A 669 11.13 -30.79 -56.69
C GLY A 669 12.15 -31.79 -56.06
N PRO A 670 11.78 -32.64 -55.07
CA PRO A 670 12.73 -33.47 -54.28
C PRO A 670 13.02 -34.87 -54.87
N PRO A 671 13.99 -35.62 -54.29
CA PRO A 671 13.67 -36.96 -53.75
C PRO A 671 14.43 -37.36 -52.44
N ASP A 672 14.26 -38.62 -52.03
CA ASP A 672 14.49 -39.24 -50.70
C ASP A 672 15.94 -39.63 -50.30
N GLY A 673 16.12 -40.14 -49.06
CA GLY A 673 17.37 -40.73 -48.50
C GLY A 673 17.50 -42.26 -48.71
N PRO A 674 18.02 -43.10 -47.76
CA PRO A 674 18.69 -42.84 -46.47
C PRO A 674 19.96 -43.72 -46.17
N SER A 675 20.69 -43.47 -45.07
CA SER A 675 21.57 -44.43 -44.32
C SER A 675 22.00 -43.79 -42.97
N VAL A 676 21.96 -44.43 -41.79
CA VAL A 676 22.58 -45.69 -41.30
C VAL A 676 24.09 -45.59 -41.07
N ALA A 677 24.50 -45.35 -39.81
CA ALA A 677 25.67 -45.96 -39.15
C ALA A 677 25.77 -45.58 -37.64
N LEU A 678 25.83 -46.57 -36.76
CA LEU A 678 26.48 -46.48 -35.42
C LEU A 678 27.80 -47.26 -35.51
N PRO A 679 28.83 -46.93 -34.71
CA PRO A 679 29.13 -47.89 -33.63
C PRO A 679 29.72 -47.32 -32.32
N ALA A 680 29.31 -47.97 -31.22
CA ALA A 680 30.10 -48.41 -30.06
C ALA A 680 31.11 -47.49 -29.33
N HIS A 681 30.83 -47.29 -28.04
CA HIS A 681 31.73 -47.38 -26.87
C HIS A 681 33.26 -47.26 -27.04
N ARG A 682 33.85 -46.38 -26.21
CA ARG A 682 34.94 -46.79 -25.29
C ARG A 682 35.00 -45.91 -24.04
N ALA A 683 35.32 -46.52 -22.90
CA ALA A 683 35.67 -45.82 -21.66
C ALA A 683 37.20 -45.82 -21.47
N GLY A 684 37.75 -44.78 -20.83
CA GLY A 684 39.19 -44.68 -20.59
C GLY A 684 39.58 -43.45 -19.77
N CYS A 685 39.99 -43.67 -18.52
CA CYS A 685 40.63 -42.69 -17.63
C CYS A 685 42.18 -42.89 -17.66
N PRO A 686 43.02 -42.06 -17.00
CA PRO A 686 42.94 -40.61 -16.73
C PRO A 686 44.30 -39.87 -16.99
N ALA A 687 44.41 -38.64 -16.47
CA ALA A 687 45.61 -38.04 -15.85
C ALA A 687 46.55 -37.05 -16.61
N LEU A 688 46.60 -35.83 -16.07
CA LEU A 688 47.79 -35.02 -15.70
C LEU A 688 48.94 -34.77 -16.72
N ARG A 689 49.04 -33.51 -17.19
CA ARG A 689 50.14 -32.54 -16.93
C ARG A 689 49.85 -31.22 -17.70
N ALA A 690 49.72 -30.05 -17.09
CA ALA A 690 50.66 -29.30 -16.24
C ALA A 690 51.93 -28.78 -17.00
N ARG A 691 51.87 -27.51 -17.46
CA ARG A 691 53.04 -26.62 -17.62
C ARG A 691 52.76 -25.27 -16.95
N ARG A 692 53.82 -24.53 -16.60
CA ARG A 692 53.84 -23.48 -15.57
C ARG A 692 54.95 -22.46 -15.88
N ARG A 693 54.88 -21.23 -15.34
CA ARG A 693 55.88 -20.11 -15.40
C ARG A 693 55.99 -19.40 -16.77
N ALA A 694 56.52 -18.18 -16.92
CA ALA A 694 56.73 -16.95 -16.09
C ALA A 694 57.35 -15.87 -17.04
N LEU A 695 57.59 -14.58 -16.76
CA LEU A 695 57.59 -13.68 -15.57
C LEU A 695 56.73 -12.41 -15.88
N GLY A 696 56.57 -11.40 -15.01
CA GLY A 696 57.05 -11.19 -13.62
C GLY A 696 57.83 -9.87 -13.42
N HIS A 697 57.94 -9.43 -12.14
CA HIS A 697 58.33 -8.07 -11.69
C HIS A 697 57.25 -7.00 -12.02
N HIS A 698 57.08 -5.85 -11.34
CA HIS A 698 57.63 -5.17 -10.13
C HIS A 698 56.56 -4.10 -9.72
N ARG A 699 56.53 -3.36 -8.60
CA ARG A 699 57.27 -3.11 -7.32
C ARG A 699 56.24 -2.40 -6.38
N ARG A 700 56.36 -2.24 -5.04
CA ARG A 700 57.38 -2.57 -4.02
C ARG A 700 56.66 -2.99 -2.70
N THR A 701 57.11 -2.50 -1.54
CA THR A 701 56.87 -2.88 -0.13
C THR A 701 57.51 -1.76 0.77
N PRO A 702 57.58 -1.79 2.13
CA PRO A 702 57.21 -2.83 3.14
C PRO A 702 56.37 -2.32 4.35
N GLY A 703 56.02 -3.12 5.38
CA GLY A 703 56.35 -4.52 5.68
C GLY A 703 55.52 -5.14 6.84
N GLY A 704 55.75 -6.43 7.14
CA GLY A 704 55.12 -7.20 8.24
C GLY A 704 56.09 -7.46 9.42
N PRO A 705 56.15 -8.66 10.06
CA PRO A 705 55.68 -10.00 9.62
C PRO A 705 54.84 -10.78 10.73
N PRO A 706 54.55 -12.10 10.57
CA PRO A 706 53.40 -12.79 11.22
C PRO A 706 53.76 -14.03 12.10
N LEU A 707 52.76 -14.81 12.51
CA LEU A 707 52.71 -16.29 12.74
C LEU A 707 51.21 -16.69 12.71
N ALA A 708 50.64 -17.62 11.94
CA ALA A 708 50.93 -19.04 11.63
C ALA A 708 50.36 -20.05 12.66
N GLY A 709 49.45 -20.94 12.25
CA GLY A 709 48.85 -22.01 13.08
C GLY A 709 47.81 -22.87 12.33
N LEU A 710 47.95 -24.20 12.40
CA LEU A 710 47.25 -25.19 11.54
C LEU A 710 45.78 -25.49 11.89
N ARG A 711 45.04 -26.07 10.93
CA ARG A 711 43.84 -26.93 11.11
C ARG A 711 44.25 -28.27 11.80
N THR A 712 43.38 -29.17 12.32
CA THR A 712 42.47 -30.05 11.55
C THR A 712 41.70 -31.03 12.48
N ALA A 713 40.49 -31.45 12.06
CA ALA A 713 39.91 -32.81 12.18
C ALA A 713 39.31 -33.42 13.49
N LEU A 714 38.06 -33.90 13.32
CA LEU A 714 37.48 -35.22 13.70
C LEU A 714 36.93 -35.54 15.11
N ALA A 715 35.59 -35.51 15.19
CA ALA A 715 34.66 -36.65 15.44
C ALA A 715 34.50 -37.35 16.82
N SER A 716 33.25 -37.30 17.31
CA SER A 716 32.44 -38.38 17.91
C SER A 716 32.89 -39.13 19.18
N ALA A 717 32.13 -38.97 20.29
CA ALA A 717 31.62 -40.09 21.11
C ALA A 717 30.46 -39.71 22.07
N ALA A 718 29.61 -40.71 22.35
CA ALA A 718 28.30 -40.69 23.02
C ALA A 718 28.28 -40.58 24.58
N LEU A 719 27.05 -40.62 25.12
CA LEU A 719 26.61 -41.00 26.50
C LEU A 719 26.67 -39.95 27.64
N GLY A 720 25.62 -39.95 28.49
CA GLY A 720 25.64 -39.34 29.84
C GLY A 720 24.33 -38.73 30.37
N LEU A 721 23.42 -39.54 30.93
CA LEU A 721 22.30 -39.05 31.77
C LEU A 721 22.62 -39.23 33.26
N PRO A 722 22.20 -38.29 34.13
CA PRO A 722 21.85 -38.60 35.52
C PRO A 722 20.40 -38.24 35.89
N ARG A 723 19.91 -38.79 37.00
CA ARG A 723 18.56 -38.61 37.58
C ARG A 723 18.60 -37.82 38.90
N PRO A 724 17.47 -37.24 39.36
CA PRO A 724 17.43 -36.33 40.53
C PRO A 724 17.29 -37.03 41.91
N PRO A 725 17.55 -36.30 43.02
CA PRO A 725 17.33 -36.76 44.40
C PRO A 725 15.86 -36.62 44.88
N ARG A 726 15.60 -36.93 46.16
CA ARG A 726 14.27 -37.27 46.73
C ARG A 726 13.70 -36.30 47.79
N SER A 727 12.40 -36.46 47.99
CA SER A 727 11.46 -35.93 49.01
C SER A 727 11.85 -35.99 50.51
N LEU A 728 11.20 -35.12 51.30
CA LEU A 728 10.73 -35.36 52.70
C LEU A 728 9.38 -34.63 52.93
N ALA A 729 8.65 -34.84 54.06
CA ALA A 729 7.21 -34.54 54.13
C ALA A 729 6.57 -34.27 55.54
N ARG A 730 5.36 -33.65 55.52
CA ARG A 730 4.29 -33.58 56.57
C ARG A 730 4.55 -32.72 57.84
N PRO A 731 3.53 -32.40 58.69
CA PRO A 731 2.07 -32.69 58.67
C PRO A 731 1.11 -31.45 58.80
N GLY A 732 -0.21 -31.69 58.91
CA GLY A 732 -1.25 -30.71 59.37
C GLY A 732 -1.45 -30.73 60.91
N PRO A 733 -2.57 -30.25 61.53
CA PRO A 733 -3.98 -30.52 61.11
C PRO A 733 -5.01 -29.36 61.37
N GLY A 734 -6.32 -29.61 61.15
CA GLY A 734 -7.43 -28.79 61.71
C GLY A 734 -8.77 -28.84 60.94
N GLY A 735 -9.88 -29.20 61.61
CA GLY A 735 -11.29 -29.20 61.14
C GLY A 735 -12.23 -29.31 62.36
N PRO A 736 -13.49 -29.79 62.28
CA PRO A 736 -14.35 -30.17 61.13
C PRO A 736 -15.50 -29.12 60.92
N ASP A 737 -16.69 -29.31 60.34
CA ASP A 737 -17.47 -30.41 59.69
C ASP A 737 -18.39 -29.78 58.58
N GLY A 738 -19.40 -30.40 57.93
CA GLY A 738 -20.04 -31.69 58.24
C GLY A 738 -21.25 -32.20 57.44
N LEU A 739 -22.10 -32.95 58.15
CA LEU A 739 -23.14 -33.91 57.73
C LEU A 739 -24.34 -33.36 56.92
N GLY A 740 -24.97 -34.12 56.01
CA GLY A 740 -24.58 -35.46 55.49
C GLY A 740 -25.72 -36.28 54.83
N ARG A 741 -25.41 -37.54 54.46
CA ARG A 741 -26.26 -38.59 53.80
C ARG A 741 -26.59 -38.33 52.31
N CYS A 742 -26.67 -39.28 51.36
CA CYS A 742 -26.37 -40.73 51.23
C CYS A 742 -26.50 -41.11 49.70
N ARG A 743 -26.13 -42.27 49.11
CA ARG A 743 -25.32 -43.48 49.46
C ARG A 743 -25.20 -44.41 48.21
N ALA A 744 -24.01 -44.94 47.90
CA ALA A 744 -23.71 -46.08 46.98
C ALA A 744 -23.96 -45.87 45.44
N LEU A 745 -23.25 -46.50 44.49
CA LEU A 745 -22.03 -47.36 44.53
C LEU A 745 -21.22 -47.30 43.19
N LEU A 746 -19.97 -47.78 43.23
CA LEU A 746 -18.91 -47.84 42.18
C LEU A 746 -18.92 -49.20 41.40
N PRO A 747 -17.94 -49.61 40.52
CA PRO A 747 -16.77 -48.97 39.83
C PRO A 747 -16.69 -49.36 38.30
N PRO A 748 -15.52 -49.60 37.61
CA PRO A 748 -14.35 -48.75 37.29
C PRO A 748 -13.99 -48.68 35.77
N ALA A 749 -12.92 -47.92 35.45
CA ALA A 749 -12.19 -47.92 34.16
C ALA A 749 -10.99 -48.92 34.11
N ALA A 750 -10.32 -49.10 32.96
CA ALA A 750 -8.89 -49.50 32.88
C ALA A 750 -8.20 -49.30 31.49
N THR A 751 -6.89 -49.13 31.55
CA THR A 751 -5.85 -48.70 30.57
C THR A 751 -5.32 -49.72 29.52
N ALA A 752 -4.98 -49.27 28.29
CA ALA A 752 -3.86 -49.72 27.41
C ALA A 752 -3.80 -48.87 26.11
N ARG A 753 -2.72 -48.62 25.32
CA ARG A 753 -1.25 -48.42 25.51
C ARG A 753 -0.27 -49.34 24.74
N ALA A 754 0.52 -48.75 23.82
CA ALA A 754 1.72 -49.26 23.10
C ALA A 754 1.53 -50.43 22.07
N ALA A 755 2.35 -50.65 21.03
CA ALA A 755 3.27 -49.77 20.25
C ALA A 755 3.82 -50.46 18.95
N VAL A 756 4.12 -49.66 17.90
CA VAL A 756 5.29 -49.76 16.97
C VAL A 756 5.46 -50.93 15.94
N ALA A 757 5.93 -50.55 14.72
CA ALA A 757 6.77 -51.27 13.72
C ALA A 757 6.21 -51.82 12.37
N ALA A 758 6.71 -51.19 11.29
CA ALA A 758 7.44 -51.82 10.14
C ALA A 758 6.72 -52.54 8.96
N ALA A 759 6.40 -51.74 7.93
CA ALA A 759 7.02 -51.76 6.57
C ALA A 759 6.88 -52.94 5.56
N ARG A 760 6.24 -52.60 4.41
CA ARG A 760 6.50 -53.04 3.01
C ARG A 760 6.15 -54.51 2.61
N PRO A 761 6.05 -54.84 1.29
CA PRO A 761 6.06 -53.99 0.08
C PRO A 761 4.79 -54.11 -0.81
N LEU A 762 4.75 -53.32 -1.91
CA LEU A 762 3.86 -53.52 -3.07
C LEU A 762 4.25 -54.78 -3.88
N PRO A 763 3.35 -55.29 -4.75
CA PRO A 763 3.62 -55.08 -6.18
C PRO A 763 2.40 -54.67 -7.04
N ASP A 764 2.73 -54.20 -8.23
CA ASP A 764 1.87 -53.71 -9.32
C ASP A 764 0.82 -54.72 -9.86
N ARG A 765 -0.30 -54.17 -10.40
CA ARG A 765 -0.75 -54.41 -11.80
C ARG A 765 -2.07 -53.72 -12.16
N ARG A 766 -1.98 -52.74 -13.07
CA ARG A 766 -3.00 -52.42 -14.11
C ARG A 766 -2.76 -53.35 -15.33
N PRO A 767 -3.69 -53.56 -16.32
CA PRO A 767 -4.42 -52.47 -17.00
C PRO A 767 -5.81 -52.73 -17.65
N ALA A 768 -6.43 -51.59 -18.04
CA ALA A 768 -7.22 -51.33 -19.27
C ALA A 768 -8.63 -51.93 -19.56
N HIS A 769 -9.55 -50.97 -19.77
CA HIS A 769 -10.42 -50.80 -20.97
C HIS A 769 -11.89 -51.28 -21.05
N ARG A 770 -12.73 -50.31 -21.45
CA ARG A 770 -13.97 -50.37 -22.27
C ARG A 770 -15.25 -50.99 -21.66
N GLY A 771 -16.34 -50.21 -21.66
CA GLY A 771 -17.72 -50.70 -21.50
C GLY A 771 -18.77 -49.59 -21.44
N ARG A 772 -19.52 -49.36 -22.53
CA ARG A 772 -20.72 -48.49 -22.55
C ARG A 772 -21.99 -49.34 -22.39
N VAL A 773 -22.88 -49.02 -21.44
CA VAL A 773 -24.32 -49.37 -21.48
C VAL A 773 -25.14 -48.16 -20.95
N ARG A 774 -26.47 -48.15 -21.17
CA ARG A 774 -27.35 -46.96 -21.17
C ARG A 774 -28.78 -47.33 -20.70
N LEU A 775 -29.57 -46.36 -20.22
CA LEU A 775 -31.06 -46.42 -20.01
C LEU A 775 -31.56 -47.38 -18.89
N LEU A 776 -32.77 -47.29 -18.29
CA LEU A 776 -33.90 -46.32 -18.26
C LEU A 776 -34.23 -45.96 -16.77
N LEU A 777 -34.92 -44.90 -16.32
CA LEU A 777 -35.90 -43.91 -16.85
C LEU A 777 -37.41 -44.24 -16.61
N ARG A 778 -38.02 -43.61 -15.57
CA ARG A 778 -39.47 -43.30 -15.39
C ARG A 778 -39.57 -41.99 -14.57
N ALA A 779 -40.28 -40.88 -14.84
CA ALA A 779 -41.19 -40.39 -15.90
C ALA A 779 -42.70 -40.24 -15.57
N ARG A 780 -43.16 -39.00 -15.35
CA ARG A 780 -44.48 -38.37 -15.66
C ARG A 780 -44.21 -36.85 -15.76
N ARG A 781 -44.40 -36.12 -16.88
CA ARG A 781 -45.58 -35.79 -17.73
C ARG A 781 -46.52 -34.75 -17.10
N GLY A 782 -47.05 -33.74 -17.82
CA GLY A 782 -46.76 -33.24 -19.20
C GLY A 782 -45.80 -32.04 -19.17
N ARG A 783 -45.99 -30.88 -19.84
CA ARG A 783 -46.80 -30.39 -21.00
C ARG A 783 -46.15 -29.03 -21.41
N GLU A 784 -46.16 -28.48 -22.65
CA GLU A 784 -46.42 -29.04 -23.99
C GLU A 784 -45.54 -28.29 -25.05
N ARG A 785 -46.06 -27.86 -26.23
CA ARG A 785 -45.33 -27.22 -27.38
C ARG A 785 -46.36 -26.62 -28.40
N PRO A 786 -46.04 -25.88 -29.52
CA PRO A 786 -44.88 -26.10 -30.43
C PRO A 786 -44.28 -24.94 -31.32
N ARG A 787 -43.03 -25.15 -31.79
CA ARG A 787 -42.43 -24.69 -33.11
C ARG A 787 -42.21 -23.17 -33.34
N ARG A 788 -41.28 -22.66 -34.18
CA ARG A 788 -40.11 -23.12 -35.00
C ARG A 788 -39.11 -21.92 -35.00
N LEU A 789 -37.77 -22.00 -34.88
CA LEU A 789 -36.71 -22.81 -35.49
C LEU A 789 -36.26 -22.34 -36.90
N LEU A 790 -35.14 -21.59 -36.98
CA LEU A 790 -34.08 -21.69 -38.02
C LEU A 790 -32.78 -20.97 -37.58
N ARG A 791 -31.64 -21.30 -38.22
CA ARG A 791 -30.28 -20.74 -38.01
C ARG A 791 -29.87 -19.87 -39.20
N LEU A 792 -28.82 -19.05 -39.05
CA LEU A 792 -27.69 -18.95 -40.02
C LEU A 792 -26.46 -18.26 -39.38
N GLU A 793 -25.30 -18.39 -40.03
CA GLU A 793 -23.94 -17.95 -39.59
C GLU A 793 -23.36 -16.90 -40.59
N PRO A 794 -22.21 -16.23 -40.33
CA PRO A 794 -22.04 -14.80 -40.67
C PRO A 794 -21.18 -14.44 -41.90
N GLY A 795 -21.11 -13.13 -42.19
CA GLY A 795 -20.18 -12.52 -43.17
C GLY A 795 -19.86 -11.03 -42.91
N ARG A 796 -18.71 -10.57 -43.43
CA ARG A 796 -18.12 -9.20 -43.39
C ARG A 796 -17.57 -8.87 -44.80
N PRO A 797 -17.13 -7.64 -45.14
CA PRO A 797 -17.44 -6.28 -44.66
C PRO A 797 -17.72 -5.27 -45.82
N GLY A 798 -17.91 -3.97 -45.52
CA GLY A 798 -18.05 -2.87 -46.51
C GLY A 798 -17.47 -1.52 -46.03
N ARG A 799 -17.31 -0.51 -46.91
CA ARG A 799 -16.57 0.77 -46.66
C ARG A 799 -17.41 2.04 -46.93
N LEU A 800 -17.23 3.08 -46.09
CA LEU A 800 -17.12 4.56 -46.35
C LEU A 800 -18.18 5.28 -47.25
N PRO A 801 -18.33 6.64 -47.27
CA PRO A 801 -17.49 7.74 -46.73
C PRO A 801 -18.25 8.83 -45.89
N PRO A 802 -17.59 9.94 -45.43
CA PRO A 802 -18.19 10.97 -44.55
C PRO A 802 -18.34 12.38 -45.17
N ALA A 803 -19.10 13.30 -44.54
CA ALA A 803 -19.04 14.76 -44.82
C ALA A 803 -19.66 15.69 -43.74
N ALA A 804 -19.19 16.96 -43.77
CA ALA A 804 -19.85 18.22 -43.38
C ALA A 804 -19.96 18.71 -41.90
N GLN A 805 -19.51 19.95 -41.70
CA GLN A 805 -19.79 20.83 -40.54
C GLN A 805 -20.91 21.84 -40.90
N LEU A 806 -21.66 22.32 -39.90
CA LEU A 806 -22.41 23.61 -39.77
C LEU A 806 -23.54 23.42 -38.72
N GLY A 807 -24.00 24.40 -37.92
CA GLY A 807 -23.48 25.75 -37.67
C GLY A 807 -24.48 26.67 -36.92
N ARG A 808 -24.17 27.03 -35.65
CA ARG A 808 -24.68 28.16 -34.80
C ARG A 808 -26.19 28.54 -34.74
N ARG A 809 -26.61 28.91 -33.52
CA ARG A 809 -27.90 29.51 -33.06
C ARG A 809 -29.05 28.49 -32.87
N GLY A 810 -29.89 28.56 -31.84
CA GLY A 810 -29.89 29.38 -30.61
C GLY A 810 -31.13 30.25 -30.41
N VAL A 811 -32.13 29.73 -29.68
CA VAL A 811 -33.35 30.43 -29.20
C VAL A 811 -33.64 29.93 -27.75
N ARG A 812 -34.50 30.64 -27.01
CA ARG A 812 -34.72 30.54 -25.55
C ARG A 812 -36.05 29.87 -25.16
N HIS A 813 -36.07 29.19 -24.00
CA HIS A 813 -37.16 29.11 -22.98
C HIS A 813 -38.58 28.63 -23.45
N PRO A 814 -39.55 28.31 -22.55
CA PRO A 814 -39.60 28.43 -21.08
C PRO A 814 -38.46 27.77 -20.31
#